data_AF-A0A5J9T7M5-F1
#
_entry.id   AF-A0A5J9T7M5-F1
#
_cell.length_a   1.000
_cell.length_b   1.000
_cell.length_c   1.000
_cell.angle_alpha   90.00
_cell.angle_beta   90.00
_cell.angle_gamma   90.00
#
_symmetry.space_group_name_H-M   'P 1'
#
loop_
_entity.id
_entity.type
_entity.pdbx_description
1 polymer ?
#
loop_
_entity_poly.entity_id
_entity_poly.type
_entity_poly.pdbx_seq_one_letter_code
_entity_poly.pdbx_strand_id
1 'polypeptide(L)'
;MAVSAIGGWMASAGIAKLVDQVCCYAGDQYEYQRNDAKKKLRRLKESLSKIRAVVDKAERLQTKNQNMESWLCSIKDAVYRAEDVLSLFDYRVLEAEDTANSYSSSTAGCSIKSATTITTPSTSTSSSSTVSRSVRVLRRILFSDEDLNELIAIVGRFDKIASEMPTLLELVKLENRRSEPSIQWRKTTSMLGTTEFYGRVCEKTQLENLIVQTHDKSSQPYSVISVVGLPGVGKTALVQRVYSHFRDIGYFDFMAWIHVSEKFDAERLTKEMIQAQKCCKMKRRRDGRSRISWHASRSADSNNISNFDQVQQILQENVNGKKIFVVLDDIWNEMSSQWENLSKPLQFASKGSKVLLTTRSHRVAKINGATEIMPLDGLKDEDFWGHFTKCAFGNEPPAEYPQLENIGRLIAKKLTGSPLAARTVGGKLKQELHEDHWRSVLGCKLWHIEQKEDDIIPALQLSYEHLPDNLKQCFIYFAFFPKKYPLRGDILIQMWRAQGYIQKETRDENAQNYIKDLLQLSFIQKATNLDDHYVVHDLLHDFAELVSNGEHFRIEDDFHVRIPENVRHLYVNANNEVKKGIRSLIICKHDPASGDGIPPSNFDKTLEETLHLPQLRSLRVLMLHDQDGILPENIGHLIHLRYLDISGSRITNLPESLFKLYHLQWLNLQFCYNNNVKVGLQKGISRLTQLRYLMAPPEIITGIEHIGRLTFLRTLDEYHVMRDSRYSICQLKELNEVRGKLTIKNLEKVTSREESSEARLSKKQNLKKISFFWSHLQELRCRRVTRCCFFPKRGWVAAATLNPGVAGLNDLTCGLWVVALPLLQAAAHLCSKSPCMCSRIMSVDVEASDLVQIAPTYVEAILWISLVRQGC
;
A
#
# COMPACT_ATOMS: atom_id res chain seq x y z
N MET A 1 1.92 -29.01 13.29
CA MET A 1 2.19 -28.15 14.47
C MET A 1 3.44 -27.28 14.25
N ALA A 2 3.43 -26.35 13.27
CA ALA A 2 4.65 -25.64 12.83
C ALA A 2 4.55 -24.09 12.90
N VAL A 3 3.60 -23.54 13.65
CA VAL A 3 3.02 -22.19 13.37
C VAL A 3 3.26 -21.15 14.47
N SER A 4 3.60 -21.57 15.69
CA SER A 4 3.44 -20.78 16.92
C SER A 4 4.28 -19.49 17.06
N ALA A 5 5.25 -19.24 16.18
CA ALA A 5 6.12 -18.05 16.25
C ALA A 5 5.55 -16.82 15.52
N ILE A 6 4.60 -17.02 14.60
CA ILE A 6 4.31 -16.04 13.53
C ILE A 6 3.47 -14.84 14.01
N GLY A 7 2.67 -15.01 15.07
CA GLY A 7 1.85 -13.92 15.64
C GLY A 7 2.66 -12.85 16.39
N GLY A 8 3.93 -13.12 16.72
CA GLY A 8 4.78 -12.28 17.57
C GLY A 8 4.93 -10.84 17.10
N TRP A 9 5.57 -10.61 15.94
CA TRP A 9 5.97 -9.28 15.44
C TRP A 9 4.84 -8.24 15.36
N MET A 10 3.59 -8.70 15.28
CA MET A 10 2.41 -7.82 15.31
C MET A 10 2.24 -7.13 16.67
N ALA A 11 2.62 -7.81 17.76
CA ALA A 11 2.57 -7.28 19.11
C ALA A 11 3.65 -6.21 19.34
N SER A 12 4.93 -6.44 18.97
CA SER A 12 5.96 -5.39 19.13
C SER A 12 5.63 -4.11 18.34
N ALA A 13 5.29 -4.24 17.06
CA ALA A 13 4.93 -3.10 16.22
C ALA A 13 3.69 -2.34 16.74
N GLY A 14 2.68 -3.08 17.22
CA GLY A 14 1.49 -2.50 17.84
C GLY A 14 1.81 -1.78 19.16
N ILE A 15 2.64 -2.36 20.02
CA ILE A 15 3.08 -1.72 21.27
C ILE A 15 3.91 -0.47 20.97
N ALA A 16 4.82 -0.50 20.00
CA ALA A 16 5.64 0.65 19.61
C ALA A 16 4.77 1.86 19.22
N LYS A 17 3.83 1.63 18.29
CA LYS A 17 2.83 2.62 17.87
C LYS A 17 1.99 3.14 19.04
N LEU A 18 1.57 2.26 19.94
CA LEU A 18 0.79 2.63 21.12
C LEU A 18 1.61 3.46 22.13
N VAL A 19 2.89 3.14 22.33
CA VAL A 19 3.82 3.94 23.14
C VAL A 19 3.97 5.34 22.57
N ASP A 20 4.15 5.47 21.25
CA ASP A 20 4.27 6.78 20.59
C ASP A 20 2.98 7.60 20.75
N GLN A 21 1.81 6.98 20.52
CA GLN A 21 0.52 7.63 20.78
C GLN A 21 0.39 8.09 22.23
N VAL A 22 0.63 7.22 23.22
CA VAL A 22 0.58 7.56 24.65
C VAL A 22 1.57 8.68 25.00
N CYS A 23 2.74 8.74 24.33
CA CYS A 23 3.67 9.85 24.48
C CYS A 23 3.09 11.17 23.96
N CYS A 24 2.43 11.20 22.80
CA CYS A 24 1.77 12.40 22.29
C CYS A 24 0.65 12.89 23.24
N TYR A 25 -0.15 11.98 23.79
CA TYR A 25 -1.19 12.31 24.78
C TYR A 25 -0.61 12.81 26.12
N ALA A 26 0.55 12.29 26.54
CA ALA A 26 1.19 12.64 27.82
C ALA A 26 2.10 13.88 27.73
N GLY A 27 2.58 14.24 26.54
CA GLY A 27 3.48 15.36 26.27
C GLY A 27 2.76 16.64 25.86
N ASP A 28 2.12 16.62 24.69
CA ASP A 28 1.86 17.87 23.94
C ASP A 28 0.37 18.20 23.73
N GLN A 29 -0.54 17.22 23.66
CA GLN A 29 -1.90 17.48 23.17
C GLN A 29 -2.94 17.86 24.25
N TYR A 30 -2.70 17.51 25.52
CA TYR A 30 -3.68 17.72 26.60
C TYR A 30 -3.05 18.30 27.88
N GLU A 31 -2.62 19.56 27.78
CA GLU A 31 -2.20 20.38 28.93
C GLU A 31 -3.25 20.37 30.09
N TYR A 32 -4.53 20.15 29.76
CA TYR A 32 -5.70 20.27 30.65
C TYR A 32 -6.32 18.95 31.18
N GLN A 33 -5.72 17.77 30.97
CA GLN A 33 -6.23 16.51 31.56
C GLN A 33 -6.28 16.56 33.11
N ARG A 34 -7.27 15.87 33.72
CA ARG A 34 -7.27 15.53 35.16
C ARG A 34 -5.93 14.87 35.52
N ASN A 35 -5.36 15.22 36.68
CA ASN A 35 -4.06 14.71 37.12
C ASN A 35 -4.00 13.17 37.16
N ASP A 36 -5.13 12.52 37.49
CA ASP A 36 -5.24 11.05 37.50
C ASP A 36 -5.11 10.43 36.12
N ALA A 37 -5.68 11.04 35.07
CA ALA A 37 -5.54 10.56 33.69
C ALA A 37 -4.08 10.64 33.23
N LYS A 38 -3.38 11.77 33.50
CA LYS A 38 -1.94 11.91 33.23
C LYS A 38 -1.11 10.86 33.97
N LYS A 39 -1.44 10.57 35.23
CA LYS A 39 -0.78 9.52 36.05
C LYS A 39 -1.01 8.12 35.48
N LYS A 40 -2.23 7.81 35.01
CA LYS A 40 -2.59 6.52 34.39
C LYS A 40 -1.91 6.35 33.02
N LEU A 41 -1.84 7.38 32.18
CA LEU A 41 -1.12 7.34 30.89
C LEU A 41 0.39 7.15 31.08
N ARG A 42 1.01 7.77 32.10
CA ARG A 42 2.42 7.51 32.45
C ARG A 42 2.66 6.06 32.87
N ARG A 43 1.81 5.51 33.75
CA ARG A 43 1.85 4.09 34.14
C ARG A 43 1.65 3.15 32.95
N LEU A 44 0.73 3.48 32.04
CA LEU A 44 0.52 2.74 30.78
C LEU A 44 1.81 2.71 29.94
N LYS A 45 2.46 3.86 29.74
CA LYS A 45 3.74 3.96 29.02
C LYS A 45 4.82 3.10 29.66
N GLU A 46 4.95 3.11 30.99
CA GLU A 46 5.92 2.29 31.73
C GLU A 46 5.67 0.79 31.54
N SER A 47 4.42 0.33 31.69
CA SER A 47 4.06 -1.08 31.50
C SER A 47 4.23 -1.51 30.03
N LEU A 48 3.81 -0.70 29.06
CA LEU A 48 4.04 -0.97 27.62
C LEU A 48 5.54 -1.06 27.27
N SER A 49 6.37 -0.17 27.81
CA SER A 49 7.83 -0.18 27.57
C SER A 49 8.48 -1.46 28.11
N LYS A 50 8.05 -1.94 29.28
CA LYS A 50 8.48 -3.24 29.84
C LYS A 50 8.03 -4.41 28.97
N ILE A 51 6.78 -4.38 28.50
CA ILE A 51 6.21 -5.44 27.66
C ILE A 51 6.95 -5.53 26.32
N ARG A 52 7.21 -4.40 25.66
CA ARG A 52 7.96 -4.34 24.40
C ARG A 52 9.31 -5.05 24.50
N ALA A 53 10.10 -4.74 25.53
CA ALA A 53 11.44 -5.32 25.71
C ALA A 53 11.43 -6.85 25.88
N VAL A 54 10.32 -7.43 26.35
CA VAL A 54 10.17 -8.90 26.47
C VAL A 54 9.59 -9.50 25.19
N VAL A 55 8.61 -8.85 24.56
CA VAL A 55 8.06 -9.25 23.26
C VAL A 55 9.16 -9.28 22.19
N ASP A 56 9.96 -8.21 22.07
CA ASP A 56 11.14 -8.12 21.18
C ASP A 56 12.16 -9.26 21.41
N LYS A 57 12.18 -9.85 22.62
CA LYS A 57 13.08 -10.94 23.00
C LYS A 57 12.45 -12.33 22.79
N ALA A 58 11.16 -12.48 23.03
CA ALA A 58 10.41 -13.69 22.77
C ALA A 58 10.28 -13.96 21.25
N GLU A 59 9.99 -12.91 20.46
CA GLU A 59 9.94 -12.95 19.00
C GLU A 59 11.24 -13.50 18.37
N ARG A 60 12.40 -13.20 18.95
CA ARG A 60 13.71 -13.68 18.47
C ARG A 60 14.02 -15.13 18.83
N LEU A 61 13.24 -15.75 19.72
CA LEU A 61 13.52 -17.09 20.25
C LEU A 61 12.65 -18.18 19.61
N GLN A 62 11.63 -17.81 18.80
CA GLN A 62 10.81 -18.71 17.98
C GLN A 62 10.29 -19.99 18.69
N THR A 63 10.07 -19.94 20.01
CA THR A 63 9.78 -21.15 20.80
C THR A 63 8.37 -21.71 20.57
N LYS A 64 8.27 -23.05 20.55
CA LYS A 64 7.04 -23.80 20.25
C LYS A 64 6.13 -23.99 21.46
N ASN A 65 5.78 -22.90 22.15
CA ASN A 65 5.05 -22.95 23.42
C ASN A 65 3.64 -22.33 23.34
N GLN A 66 2.60 -23.15 23.55
CA GLN A 66 1.19 -22.72 23.53
C GLN A 66 0.87 -21.62 24.56
N ASN A 67 1.57 -21.61 25.70
CA ASN A 67 1.40 -20.56 26.71
C ASN A 67 1.88 -19.19 26.19
N MET A 68 2.93 -19.18 25.37
CA MET A 68 3.44 -17.95 24.75
C MET A 68 2.50 -17.43 23.66
N GLU A 69 1.86 -18.33 22.90
CA GLU A 69 0.86 -17.98 21.89
C GLU A 69 -0.39 -17.32 22.51
N SER A 70 -0.96 -17.94 23.56
CA SER A 70 -2.08 -17.38 24.33
C SER A 70 -1.76 -16.01 24.94
N TRP A 71 -0.51 -15.84 25.40
CA TRP A 71 -0.02 -14.60 25.97
C TRP A 71 0.20 -13.49 24.93
N LEU A 72 0.76 -13.81 23.76
CA LEU A 72 0.88 -12.87 22.63
C LEU A 72 -0.49 -12.41 22.13
N CYS A 73 -1.47 -13.33 22.04
CA CYS A 73 -2.85 -12.98 21.72
C CYS A 73 -3.43 -12.02 22.77
N SER A 74 -3.22 -12.29 24.06
CA SER A 74 -3.67 -11.43 25.17
C SER A 74 -3.06 -10.02 25.13
N ILE A 75 -1.78 -9.90 24.77
CA ILE A 75 -1.11 -8.62 24.53
C ILE A 75 -1.75 -7.87 23.36
N LYS A 76 -1.94 -8.55 22.23
CA LYS A 76 -2.52 -7.95 21.02
C LYS A 76 -3.94 -7.42 21.27
N ASP A 77 -4.74 -8.20 22.00
CA ASP A 77 -6.08 -7.80 22.46
C ASP A 77 -6.06 -6.57 23.38
N ALA A 78 -5.08 -6.47 24.27
CA ALA A 78 -4.91 -5.30 25.14
C ALA A 78 -4.49 -4.06 24.35
N VAL A 79 -3.59 -4.21 23.36
CA VAL A 79 -3.19 -3.12 22.44
C VAL A 79 -4.38 -2.62 21.62
N TYR A 80 -5.19 -3.52 21.07
CA TYR A 80 -6.37 -3.15 20.28
C TYR A 80 -7.40 -2.35 21.06
N ARG A 81 -7.67 -2.72 22.33
CA ARG A 81 -8.57 -1.96 23.22
C ARG A 81 -7.98 -0.61 23.62
N ALA A 82 -6.66 -0.55 23.82
CA ALA A 82 -5.98 0.70 24.12
C ALA A 82 -6.04 1.68 22.95
N GLU A 83 -5.86 1.22 21.70
CA GLU A 83 -6.06 2.08 20.53
C GLU A 83 -7.50 2.60 20.41
N ASP A 84 -8.51 1.82 20.83
CA ASP A 84 -9.92 2.21 20.77
C ASP A 84 -10.21 3.30 21.81
N VAL A 85 -9.77 3.15 23.08
CA VAL A 85 -9.92 4.20 24.11
C VAL A 85 -9.12 5.46 23.80
N LEU A 86 -7.92 5.36 23.22
CA LEU A 86 -7.22 6.56 22.74
C LEU A 86 -7.98 7.23 21.58
N SER A 87 -8.58 6.43 20.68
CA SER A 87 -9.45 6.98 19.64
C SER A 87 -10.71 7.64 20.23
N LEU A 88 -11.29 7.09 21.30
CA LEU A 88 -12.45 7.69 22.00
C LEU A 88 -12.14 9.11 22.49
N PHE A 89 -10.93 9.39 22.96
CA PHE A 89 -10.52 10.75 23.36
C PHE A 89 -10.51 11.72 22.18
N ASP A 90 -9.97 11.32 21.02
CA ASP A 90 -10.04 12.12 19.78
C ASP A 90 -11.50 12.37 19.35
N TYR A 91 -12.37 11.36 19.43
CA TYR A 91 -13.80 11.48 19.12
C TYR A 91 -14.48 12.55 20.00
N ARG A 92 -14.24 12.53 21.33
CA ARG A 92 -14.83 13.50 22.27
C ARG A 92 -14.42 14.94 21.97
N VAL A 93 -13.20 15.17 21.49
CA VAL A 93 -12.74 16.51 21.09
C VAL A 93 -13.49 16.98 19.84
N LEU A 94 -13.66 16.12 18.83
CA LEU A 94 -14.38 16.44 17.61
C LEU A 94 -15.89 16.69 17.87
N GLU A 95 -16.50 15.89 18.75
CA GLU A 95 -17.89 16.05 19.21
C GLU A 95 -18.11 17.40 19.93
N ALA A 96 -17.14 17.81 20.77
CA ALA A 96 -17.16 19.11 21.44
C ALA A 96 -16.97 20.30 20.47
N GLU A 97 -16.26 20.10 19.36
CA GLU A 97 -16.07 21.11 18.32
C GLU A 97 -17.32 21.28 17.45
N ASP A 98 -17.98 20.19 17.05
CA ASP A 98 -19.23 20.23 16.28
C ASP A 98 -20.38 20.89 17.08
N THR A 99 -20.52 20.52 18.36
CA THR A 99 -21.51 21.13 19.26
C THR A 99 -21.23 22.63 19.45
N ALA A 100 -19.99 23.05 19.71
CA ALA A 100 -19.63 24.47 19.82
C ALA A 100 -19.90 25.27 18.52
N ASN A 101 -19.65 24.67 17.35
CA ASN A 101 -19.91 25.29 16.06
C ASN A 101 -21.41 25.38 15.71
N SER A 102 -22.24 24.52 16.29
CA SER A 102 -23.70 24.57 16.12
C SER A 102 -24.29 25.80 16.81
N TYR A 103 -23.86 26.12 18.04
CA TYR A 103 -24.33 27.30 18.80
C TYR A 103 -23.85 28.66 18.23
N SER A 104 -22.70 28.70 17.56
CA SER A 104 -22.24 29.93 16.87
C SER A 104 -22.96 30.17 15.55
N SER A 105 -23.54 29.13 14.95
CA SER A 105 -24.32 29.24 13.69
C SER A 105 -25.70 29.85 13.91
N SER A 106 -26.35 29.59 15.06
CA SER A 106 -27.69 30.09 15.39
C SER A 106 -27.75 31.55 15.85
N THR A 107 -26.61 32.17 16.17
CA THR A 107 -26.52 33.55 16.67
C THR A 107 -26.13 34.59 15.60
N ALA A 108 -25.92 34.17 14.35
CA ALA A 108 -25.62 35.06 13.22
C ALA A 108 -26.81 35.94 12.76
N GLY A 109 -27.95 35.90 13.47
CA GLY A 109 -29.23 36.49 13.08
C GLY A 109 -29.94 37.28 14.17
N CYS A 110 -29.25 37.98 15.08
CA CYS A 110 -29.90 38.98 15.92
C CYS A 110 -28.98 40.15 16.31
N SER A 111 -29.31 41.36 15.88
CA SER A 111 -28.72 42.60 16.41
C SER A 111 -29.48 43.03 17.66
N ILE A 112 -28.94 42.76 18.85
CA ILE A 112 -29.42 43.36 20.10
C ILE A 112 -28.49 44.51 20.47
N LYS A 113 -29.02 45.74 20.44
CA LYS A 113 -28.40 46.94 20.98
C LYS A 113 -28.71 47.06 22.48
N SER A 114 -27.84 47.77 23.23
CA SER A 114 -28.01 48.23 24.64
C SER A 114 -28.15 47.11 25.70
N ALA A 115 -27.66 47.23 26.94
CA ALA A 115 -26.72 48.15 27.62
C ALA A 115 -26.04 47.29 28.75
N THR A 116 -24.91 47.62 29.39
CA THR A 116 -24.60 48.88 30.10
C THR A 116 -23.09 49.10 30.25
N THR A 117 -22.71 50.37 30.32
CA THR A 117 -21.38 50.99 30.33
C THR A 117 -20.48 50.62 31.53
N ILE A 118 -19.20 50.28 31.27
CA ILE A 118 -18.01 50.94 31.87
C ILE A 118 -16.95 51.09 30.74
N THR A 119 -16.09 52.11 30.83
CA THR A 119 -15.36 52.78 29.75
C THR A 119 -14.08 52.11 29.20
N THR A 120 -13.78 52.46 27.95
CA THR A 120 -12.62 52.13 27.07
C THR A 120 -11.29 52.81 27.50
N PRO A 121 -10.12 52.66 26.81
CA PRO A 121 -9.74 51.85 25.62
C PRO A 121 -8.50 50.92 25.90
N SER A 122 -7.86 50.18 24.99
CA SER A 122 -8.18 49.58 23.66
C SER A 122 -7.07 48.63 23.20
N THR A 123 -7.39 47.53 22.50
CA THR A 123 -6.56 46.93 21.42
C THR A 123 -7.39 45.92 20.61
N SER A 124 -7.18 45.87 19.30
CA SER A 124 -7.99 45.09 18.36
C SER A 124 -7.77 43.58 18.52
N THR A 125 -8.74 42.89 19.14
CA THR A 125 -8.80 41.43 19.15
C THR A 125 -9.88 40.93 18.19
N SER A 126 -9.46 40.05 17.28
CA SER A 126 -10.33 39.38 16.31
C SER A 126 -11.33 38.43 17.00
N SER A 127 -12.46 38.22 16.35
CA SER A 127 -13.66 37.48 16.82
C SER A 127 -13.48 35.97 17.05
N SER A 128 -12.23 35.49 17.18
CA SER A 128 -11.88 34.10 17.52
C SER A 128 -11.88 33.81 19.03
N SER A 129 -11.78 34.86 19.87
CA SER A 129 -11.48 34.70 21.30
C SER A 129 -12.62 34.13 22.16
N THR A 130 -13.89 34.31 21.76
CA THR A 130 -15.05 33.85 22.55
C THR A 130 -15.28 32.35 22.41
N VAL A 131 -15.37 31.83 21.16
CA VAL A 131 -15.49 30.39 20.90
C VAL A 131 -14.30 29.63 21.49
N SER A 132 -13.08 30.18 21.36
CA SER A 132 -11.88 29.57 21.95
C SER A 132 -11.93 29.53 23.48
N ARG A 133 -12.59 30.48 24.17
CA ARG A 133 -12.81 30.41 25.64
C ARG A 133 -13.85 29.37 26.02
N SER A 134 -14.98 29.28 25.30
CA SER A 134 -16.02 28.27 25.56
C SER A 134 -15.49 26.85 25.37
N VAL A 135 -14.78 26.60 24.26
CA VAL A 135 -14.14 25.30 23.97
C VAL A 135 -13.06 24.95 25.01
N ARG A 136 -12.32 25.94 25.54
CA ARG A 136 -11.34 25.71 26.64
C ARG A 136 -11.99 25.30 27.96
N VAL A 137 -13.19 25.78 28.27
CA VAL A 137 -13.94 25.37 29.47
C VAL A 137 -14.54 23.98 29.26
N LEU A 138 -15.17 23.73 28.10
CA LEU A 138 -15.69 22.41 27.74
C LEU A 138 -14.59 21.34 27.76
N ARG A 139 -13.40 21.61 27.19
CA ARG A 139 -12.22 20.71 27.19
C ARG A 139 -11.72 20.29 28.58
N ARG A 140 -12.10 20.98 29.67
CA ARG A 140 -11.77 20.58 31.05
C ARG A 140 -12.75 19.55 31.64
N ILE A 141 -13.91 19.35 30.99
CA ILE A 141 -15.03 18.54 31.48
C ILE A 141 -15.29 17.30 30.58
N LEU A 142 -14.62 17.18 29.42
CA LEU A 142 -14.93 16.17 28.38
C LEU A 142 -14.81 14.69 28.77
N PHE A 143 -14.07 14.35 29.83
CA PHE A 143 -13.88 12.96 30.23
C PHE A 143 -14.90 12.60 31.31
N SER A 144 -15.85 11.74 30.95
CA SER A 144 -16.72 11.10 31.93
C SER A 144 -15.91 10.17 32.84
N ASP A 145 -16.45 9.86 34.01
CA ASP A 145 -15.84 8.86 34.88
C ASP A 145 -15.86 7.45 34.24
N GLU A 146 -16.75 7.21 33.27
CA GLU A 146 -16.78 6.00 32.44
C GLU A 146 -15.55 5.89 31.51
N ASP A 147 -15.22 6.96 30.76
CA ASP A 147 -14.03 6.99 29.89
C ASP A 147 -12.73 6.80 30.72
N LEU A 148 -12.69 7.34 31.94
CA LEU A 148 -11.57 7.16 32.87
C LEU A 148 -11.50 5.72 33.44
N ASN A 149 -12.65 5.11 33.73
CA ASN A 149 -12.72 3.71 34.16
C ASN A 149 -12.25 2.74 33.06
N GLU A 150 -12.55 3.02 31.79
CA GLU A 150 -12.05 2.20 30.67
C GLU A 150 -10.51 2.29 30.55
N LEU A 151 -9.93 3.48 30.68
CA LEU A 151 -8.48 3.67 30.78
C LEU A 151 -7.87 2.93 31.99
N ILE A 152 -8.54 2.93 33.14
CA ILE A 152 -8.12 2.18 34.32
C ILE A 152 -8.12 0.67 34.06
N ALA A 153 -9.16 0.15 33.37
CA ALA A 153 -9.25 -1.27 33.02
C ALA A 153 -8.13 -1.69 32.04
N ILE A 154 -7.75 -0.84 31.09
CA ILE A 154 -6.60 -1.07 30.19
C ILE A 154 -5.28 -1.12 30.96
N VAL A 155 -5.03 -0.14 31.84
CA VAL A 155 -3.82 -0.13 32.67
C VAL A 155 -3.75 -1.38 33.55
N GLY A 156 -4.86 -1.78 34.17
CA GLY A 156 -4.94 -3.01 34.96
C GLY A 156 -4.65 -4.28 34.17
N ARG A 157 -5.09 -4.37 32.89
CA ARG A 157 -4.76 -5.49 31.99
C ARG A 157 -3.28 -5.55 31.68
N PHE A 158 -2.67 -4.43 31.29
CA PHE A 158 -1.24 -4.40 30.99
C PHE A 158 -0.37 -4.65 32.23
N ASP A 159 -0.80 -4.19 33.41
CA ASP A 159 -0.11 -4.50 34.67
C ASP A 159 -0.22 -6.00 35.02
N LYS A 160 -1.38 -6.64 34.79
CA LYS A 160 -1.54 -8.09 34.95
C LYS A 160 -0.61 -8.86 34.00
N ILE A 161 -0.63 -8.54 32.71
CA ILE A 161 0.28 -9.12 31.70
C ILE A 161 1.75 -8.92 32.11
N ALA A 162 2.10 -7.73 32.61
CA ALA A 162 3.44 -7.42 33.09
C ALA A 162 3.82 -8.19 34.37
N SER A 163 2.86 -8.60 35.20
CA SER A 163 3.10 -9.44 36.39
C SER A 163 3.33 -10.92 36.06
N GLU A 164 2.77 -11.41 34.94
CA GLU A 164 2.95 -12.78 34.44
C GLU A 164 4.29 -12.96 33.68
N MET A 165 4.96 -11.85 33.33
CA MET A 165 6.26 -11.79 32.65
C MET A 165 7.38 -12.66 33.24
N PRO A 166 7.67 -12.62 34.57
CA PRO A 166 8.89 -13.24 35.09
C PRO A 166 8.86 -14.76 34.92
N THR A 167 7.69 -15.36 35.14
CA THR A 167 7.43 -16.80 35.00
C THR A 167 7.58 -17.26 33.55
N LEU A 168 7.08 -16.49 32.59
CA LEU A 168 7.25 -16.81 31.16
C LEU A 168 8.71 -16.65 30.70
N LEU A 169 9.41 -15.61 31.17
CA LEU A 169 10.85 -15.43 30.92
C LEU A 169 11.71 -16.56 31.52
N GLU A 170 11.27 -17.18 32.61
CA GLU A 170 11.95 -18.32 33.22
C GLU A 170 11.74 -19.61 32.40
N LEU A 171 10.51 -19.87 31.94
CA LEU A 171 10.22 -20.96 30.99
C LEU A 171 11.03 -20.85 29.69
N VAL A 172 11.09 -19.65 29.10
CA VAL A 172 11.88 -19.37 27.88
C VAL A 172 13.40 -19.52 28.12
N LYS A 173 13.90 -19.25 29.33
CA LYS A 173 15.30 -19.51 29.70
C LYS A 173 15.61 -21.01 29.88
N LEU A 174 14.63 -21.81 30.30
CA LEU A 174 14.77 -23.25 30.43
C LEU A 174 14.77 -23.94 29.05
N GLU A 175 13.90 -23.50 28.14
CA GLU A 175 13.90 -23.96 26.73
C GLU A 175 15.23 -23.64 26.03
N ASN A 176 15.82 -22.45 26.28
CA ASN A 176 17.14 -22.06 25.74
C ASN A 176 18.31 -23.03 26.06
N ARG A 177 18.19 -23.94 27.05
CA ARG A 177 19.20 -24.98 27.30
C ARG A 177 19.11 -26.16 26.32
N ARG A 178 18.00 -26.30 25.60
CA ARG A 178 17.87 -27.16 24.42
C ARG A 178 17.92 -26.25 23.21
N SER A 179 19.13 -26.03 22.69
CA SER A 179 19.32 -25.25 21.46
C SER A 179 18.66 -25.98 20.28
N GLU A 180 17.39 -25.68 20.00
CA GLU A 180 16.86 -25.86 18.64
C GLU A 180 17.72 -25.02 17.69
N PRO A 181 18.06 -25.54 16.49
CA PRO A 181 18.79 -24.75 15.52
C PRO A 181 17.92 -23.55 15.10
N SER A 182 18.49 -22.35 15.15
CA SER A 182 17.99 -21.22 14.36
C SER A 182 17.79 -21.69 12.92
N ILE A 183 16.64 -21.40 12.29
CA ILE A 183 16.32 -21.82 10.91
C ILE A 183 17.52 -21.57 10.00
N GLN A 184 18.30 -22.62 9.69
CA GLN A 184 19.58 -22.43 9.02
C GLN A 184 19.34 -22.25 7.52
N TRP A 185 19.86 -21.17 6.97
CA TRP A 185 19.77 -20.92 5.54
C TRP A 185 20.35 -22.10 4.76
N ARG A 186 19.52 -22.69 3.90
CA ARG A 186 19.94 -23.81 3.06
C ARG A 186 21.01 -23.35 2.08
N LYS A 187 22.26 -23.73 2.33
CA LYS A 187 23.37 -23.51 1.41
C LYS A 187 23.10 -24.22 0.07
N THR A 188 23.01 -23.45 -1.01
CA THR A 188 22.81 -23.98 -2.37
C THR A 188 24.14 -24.31 -3.04
N THR A 189 24.16 -25.31 -3.91
CA THR A 189 25.36 -25.74 -4.65
C THR A 189 25.12 -25.73 -6.15
N SER A 190 26.19 -25.78 -6.94
CA SER A 190 26.13 -25.91 -8.41
C SER A 190 25.99 -27.34 -8.91
N MET A 191 25.66 -28.31 -8.04
CA MET A 191 25.50 -29.71 -8.44
C MET A 191 24.03 -29.99 -8.76
N LEU A 192 23.78 -30.63 -9.90
CA LEU A 192 22.46 -31.14 -10.24
C LEU A 192 22.11 -32.31 -9.32
N GLY A 193 20.91 -32.29 -8.74
CA GLY A 193 20.35 -33.44 -8.06
C GLY A 193 19.93 -34.54 -9.03
N THR A 194 19.64 -35.72 -8.50
CA THR A 194 19.10 -36.88 -9.24
C THR A 194 17.64 -36.70 -9.69
N THR A 195 17.03 -35.55 -9.43
CA THR A 195 15.65 -35.23 -9.80
C THR A 195 15.54 -34.77 -11.25
N GLU A 196 14.58 -35.36 -11.97
CA GLU A 196 14.14 -34.90 -13.28
C GLU A 196 13.74 -33.42 -13.25
N PHE A 197 13.98 -32.72 -14.35
CA PHE A 197 13.69 -31.30 -14.50
C PHE A 197 12.56 -31.16 -15.52
N TYR A 198 11.37 -30.81 -15.03
CA TYR A 198 10.15 -30.76 -15.82
C TYR A 198 9.92 -29.36 -16.39
N GLY A 199 9.48 -29.31 -17.64
CA GLY A 199 9.18 -28.07 -18.36
C GLY A 199 10.37 -27.12 -18.51
N ARG A 200 10.05 -25.83 -18.59
CA ARG A 200 10.99 -24.70 -18.59
C ARG A 200 12.05 -24.73 -19.71
N VAL A 201 11.79 -25.44 -20.81
CA VAL A 201 12.70 -25.52 -21.96
C VAL A 201 12.86 -24.13 -22.61
N CYS A 202 11.77 -23.40 -22.80
CA CYS A 202 11.78 -22.04 -23.35
C CYS A 202 12.58 -21.08 -22.47
N GLU A 203 12.33 -21.10 -21.16
CA GLU A 203 13.01 -20.28 -20.15
C GLU A 203 14.50 -20.60 -20.08
N LYS A 204 14.86 -21.88 -20.13
CA LYS A 204 16.26 -22.32 -20.20
C LYS A 204 16.95 -21.75 -21.44
N THR A 205 16.38 -21.95 -22.63
CA THR A 205 16.95 -21.45 -23.89
C THR A 205 16.99 -19.91 -23.94
N GLN A 206 16.00 -19.22 -23.38
CA GLN A 206 16.01 -17.76 -23.24
C GLN A 206 17.19 -17.30 -22.38
N LEU A 207 17.42 -17.94 -21.23
CA LEU A 207 18.51 -17.61 -20.32
C LEU A 207 19.89 -17.93 -20.94
N GLU A 208 20.02 -19.05 -21.65
CA GLU A 208 21.21 -19.40 -22.43
C GLU A 208 21.51 -18.36 -23.51
N ASN A 209 20.49 -17.91 -24.25
CA ASN A 209 20.64 -16.83 -25.24
C ASN A 209 21.10 -15.51 -24.61
N LEU A 210 20.53 -15.09 -23.48
CA LEU A 210 20.95 -13.88 -22.75
C LEU A 210 22.40 -13.97 -22.23
N ILE A 211 22.88 -15.17 -21.89
CA ILE A 211 24.26 -15.42 -21.45
C ILE A 211 25.25 -15.41 -22.63
N VAL A 212 24.83 -15.86 -23.82
CA VAL A 212 25.65 -15.81 -25.04
C VAL A 212 25.71 -14.42 -25.68
N GLN A 213 24.63 -13.63 -25.59
CA GLN A 213 24.54 -12.29 -26.18
C GLN A 213 25.59 -11.31 -25.64
N THR A 214 26.32 -10.64 -26.53
CA THR A 214 27.29 -9.59 -26.21
C THR A 214 26.76 -8.22 -26.63
N HIS A 215 26.54 -7.31 -25.66
CA HIS A 215 26.13 -5.94 -25.95
C HIS A 215 27.36 -5.04 -26.14
N ASP A 216 27.79 -4.84 -27.39
CA ASP A 216 28.95 -4.02 -27.74
C ASP A 216 28.84 -2.54 -27.31
N LYS A 217 27.62 -2.07 -27.00
CA LYS A 217 27.30 -0.71 -26.56
C LYS A 217 27.50 -0.48 -25.04
N SER A 218 27.78 -1.51 -24.25
CA SER A 218 28.03 -1.35 -22.81
C SER A 218 29.47 -0.89 -22.54
N SER A 219 29.63 0.06 -21.60
CA SER A 219 30.95 0.55 -21.17
C SER A 219 31.67 -0.42 -20.23
N GLN A 220 30.92 -1.30 -19.55
CA GLN A 220 31.47 -2.36 -18.70
C GLN A 220 31.71 -3.65 -19.49
N PRO A 221 32.71 -4.48 -19.10
CA PRO A 221 33.01 -5.73 -19.82
C PRO A 221 32.03 -6.86 -19.50
N TYR A 222 31.27 -6.75 -18.41
CA TYR A 222 30.26 -7.73 -17.97
C TYR A 222 28.85 -7.14 -18.00
N SER A 223 27.85 -8.00 -18.18
CA SER A 223 26.43 -7.65 -17.98
C SER A 223 25.82 -8.45 -16.82
N VAL A 224 24.81 -7.89 -16.16
CA VAL A 224 24.17 -8.49 -14.99
C VAL A 224 22.77 -8.99 -15.35
N ILE A 225 22.54 -10.29 -15.22
CA ILE A 225 21.26 -10.94 -15.53
C ILE A 225 20.59 -11.34 -14.21
N SER A 226 19.33 -10.97 -14.01
CA SER A 226 18.57 -11.37 -12.81
C SER A 226 17.44 -12.33 -13.15
N VAL A 227 17.32 -13.42 -12.39
CA VAL A 227 16.14 -14.30 -12.39
C VAL A 227 15.30 -13.99 -11.16
N VAL A 228 14.08 -13.49 -11.36
CA VAL A 228 13.20 -12.97 -10.30
C VAL A 228 11.91 -13.78 -10.24
N GLY A 229 11.43 -14.11 -9.04
CA GLY A 229 10.15 -14.83 -8.89
C GLY A 229 9.92 -15.32 -7.47
N LEU A 230 8.77 -15.96 -7.25
CA LEU A 230 8.32 -16.39 -5.92
C LEU A 230 9.28 -17.40 -5.22
N PRO A 231 9.21 -17.52 -3.87
CA PRO A 231 9.84 -18.62 -3.14
C PRO A 231 9.37 -19.97 -3.68
N GLY A 232 10.29 -20.94 -3.77
CA GLY A 232 9.96 -22.29 -4.23
C GLY A 232 9.71 -22.47 -5.73
N VAL A 233 9.63 -21.40 -6.53
CA VAL A 233 9.29 -21.44 -7.97
C VAL A 233 10.34 -22.12 -8.88
N GLY A 234 11.53 -22.44 -8.36
CA GLY A 234 12.57 -23.19 -9.09
C GLY A 234 13.69 -22.36 -9.73
N LYS A 235 13.86 -21.08 -9.35
CA LYS A 235 14.95 -20.20 -9.83
C LYS A 235 16.33 -20.89 -9.79
N THR A 236 16.75 -21.35 -8.61
CA THR A 236 18.02 -22.05 -8.40
C THR A 236 18.17 -23.28 -9.30
N ALA A 237 17.10 -24.07 -9.48
CA ALA A 237 17.13 -25.28 -10.31
C ALA A 237 17.31 -24.97 -11.81
N LEU A 238 16.65 -23.92 -12.32
CA LEU A 238 16.86 -23.43 -13.69
C LEU A 238 18.32 -22.98 -13.90
N VAL A 239 18.83 -22.20 -12.96
CA VAL A 239 20.19 -21.64 -13.03
C VAL A 239 21.26 -22.71 -12.88
N GLN A 240 21.05 -23.74 -12.04
CA GLN A 240 21.93 -24.91 -11.96
C GLN A 240 22.03 -25.63 -13.31
N ARG A 241 20.91 -25.85 -14.02
CA ARG A 241 20.89 -26.52 -15.34
C ARG A 241 21.67 -25.73 -16.39
N VAL A 242 21.50 -24.41 -16.43
CA VAL A 242 22.22 -23.53 -17.35
C VAL A 242 23.71 -23.42 -16.98
N TYR A 243 24.04 -23.34 -15.69
CA TYR A 243 25.42 -23.32 -15.22
C TYR A 243 26.18 -24.60 -15.55
N SER A 244 25.56 -25.77 -15.36
CA SER A 244 26.12 -27.05 -15.80
C SER A 244 26.37 -27.07 -17.31
N HIS A 245 25.39 -26.64 -18.13
CA HIS A 245 25.57 -26.58 -19.59
C HIS A 245 26.81 -25.77 -19.99
N PHE A 246 26.97 -24.54 -19.46
CA PHE A 246 28.14 -23.70 -19.75
C PHE A 246 29.46 -24.23 -19.19
N ARG A 247 29.43 -24.96 -18.06
CA ARG A 247 30.58 -25.68 -17.50
C ARG A 247 31.03 -26.81 -18.42
N ASP A 248 30.09 -27.60 -18.93
CA ASP A 248 30.38 -28.82 -19.71
C ASP A 248 30.95 -28.49 -21.11
N ILE A 249 30.46 -27.41 -21.74
CA ILE A 249 31.00 -26.93 -23.03
C ILE A 249 32.27 -26.06 -22.86
N GLY A 250 32.61 -25.64 -21.64
CA GLY A 250 33.81 -24.85 -21.35
C GLY A 250 33.80 -23.43 -21.96
N TYR A 251 32.65 -22.76 -22.02
CA TYR A 251 32.49 -21.47 -22.71
C TYR A 251 33.11 -20.26 -21.96
N PHE A 252 33.33 -20.41 -20.65
CA PHE A 252 33.89 -19.37 -19.78
C PHE A 252 35.22 -19.85 -19.16
N ASP A 253 36.21 -18.96 -19.13
CA ASP A 253 37.55 -19.22 -18.56
C ASP A 253 37.52 -19.32 -17.02
N PHE A 254 36.54 -18.65 -16.41
CA PHE A 254 36.32 -18.59 -14.97
C PHE A 254 34.84 -18.79 -14.70
N MET A 255 34.50 -19.74 -13.82
CA MET A 255 33.14 -19.95 -13.37
C MET A 255 33.09 -20.06 -11.84
N ALA A 256 32.17 -19.34 -11.21
CA ALA A 256 31.93 -19.41 -9.77
C ALA A 256 30.43 -19.52 -9.45
N TRP A 257 30.10 -20.35 -8.46
CA TRP A 257 28.76 -20.44 -7.88
C TRP A 257 28.84 -20.13 -6.40
N ILE A 258 28.07 -19.16 -5.94
CA ILE A 258 28.14 -18.62 -4.60
C ILE A 258 26.74 -18.47 -4.03
N HIS A 259 26.55 -18.97 -2.81
CA HIS A 259 25.30 -18.84 -2.07
C HIS A 259 25.37 -17.61 -1.16
N VAL A 260 24.48 -16.65 -1.39
CA VAL A 260 24.44 -15.41 -0.61
C VAL A 260 23.58 -15.65 0.64
N SER A 261 24.20 -15.52 1.81
CA SER A 261 23.49 -15.61 3.09
C SER A 261 22.72 -14.33 3.42
N GLU A 262 21.83 -14.42 4.40
CA GLU A 262 21.09 -13.31 5.03
C GLU A 262 21.94 -12.04 5.23
N LYS A 263 23.19 -12.18 5.67
CA LYS A 263 24.18 -11.09 5.69
C LYS A 263 25.04 -11.13 4.44
N PHE A 264 25.04 -10.03 3.69
CA PHE A 264 25.96 -9.82 2.58
C PHE A 264 27.30 -9.32 3.10
N ASP A 265 28.37 -9.97 2.63
CA ASP A 265 29.73 -9.72 3.04
C ASP A 265 30.62 -9.80 1.79
N ALA A 266 30.98 -8.63 1.25
CA ALA A 266 31.78 -8.54 0.04
C ALA A 266 33.15 -9.24 0.18
N GLU A 267 33.77 -9.23 1.37
CA GLU A 267 35.06 -9.90 1.59
C GLU A 267 34.90 -11.43 1.54
N ARG A 268 33.91 -11.97 2.26
CA ARG A 268 33.61 -13.41 2.26
C ARG A 268 33.29 -13.92 0.86
N LEU A 269 32.45 -13.21 0.12
CA LEU A 269 32.07 -13.59 -1.25
C LEU A 269 33.26 -13.51 -2.21
N THR A 270 34.13 -12.50 -2.08
CA THR A 270 35.37 -12.41 -2.88
C THR A 270 36.32 -13.58 -2.57
N LYS A 271 36.43 -14.00 -1.29
CA LYS A 271 37.20 -15.21 -0.90
C LYS A 271 36.60 -16.48 -1.51
N GLU A 272 35.27 -16.64 -1.52
CA GLU A 272 34.58 -17.77 -2.16
C GLU A 272 34.81 -17.81 -3.69
N MET A 273 34.82 -16.65 -4.38
CA MET A 273 35.14 -16.56 -5.82
C MET A 273 36.54 -17.11 -6.13
N ILE A 274 37.54 -16.73 -5.34
CA ILE A 274 38.94 -17.17 -5.50
C ILE A 274 39.06 -18.68 -5.24
N GLN A 275 38.33 -19.21 -4.27
CA GLN A 275 38.31 -20.65 -3.97
C GLN A 275 37.68 -21.45 -5.11
N ALA A 276 36.56 -21.00 -5.69
CA ALA A 276 35.90 -21.67 -6.81
C ALA A 276 36.82 -21.88 -8.02
N GLN A 277 37.67 -20.91 -8.35
CA GLN A 277 38.64 -21.04 -9.45
C GLN A 277 39.66 -22.17 -9.23
N LYS A 278 40.11 -22.40 -7.99
CA LYS A 278 41.10 -23.44 -7.69
C LYS A 278 40.59 -24.83 -8.09
N CYS A 279 39.27 -25.05 -8.06
CA CYS A 279 38.60 -26.28 -8.49
C CYS A 279 38.44 -26.42 -10.02
N CYS A 280 38.54 -25.34 -10.80
CA CYS A 280 38.20 -25.34 -12.23
C CYS A 280 39.41 -25.50 -13.20
N LYS A 281 40.63 -25.73 -12.70
CA LYS A 281 41.83 -25.93 -13.55
C LYS A 281 41.86 -27.31 -14.22
N MET A 282 41.03 -27.51 -15.25
CA MET A 282 40.98 -28.74 -16.05
C MET A 282 41.32 -28.43 -17.52
N LYS A 283 42.62 -28.35 -17.86
CA LYS A 283 43.08 -28.21 -19.26
C LYS A 283 43.47 -29.56 -19.86
N ARG A 284 42.81 -29.96 -20.95
CA ARG A 284 43.32 -30.98 -21.88
C ARG A 284 44.61 -30.43 -22.54
N ARG A 285 45.71 -31.20 -22.51
CA ARG A 285 46.83 -30.99 -23.44
C ARG A 285 46.44 -31.44 -24.85
N ARG A 286 47.11 -30.89 -25.87
CA ARG A 286 46.82 -31.17 -27.30
C ARG A 286 47.50 -32.45 -27.80
N ASP A 287 48.24 -33.09 -26.90
CA ASP A 287 49.16 -34.19 -27.10
C ASP A 287 48.67 -35.33 -26.20
N GLY A 288 48.25 -36.45 -26.83
CA GLY A 288 47.31 -37.45 -26.31
C GLY A 288 47.75 -38.33 -25.12
N ARG A 289 48.66 -37.86 -24.26
CA ARG A 289 49.04 -38.53 -23.01
C ARG A 289 48.43 -37.81 -21.81
N SER A 290 47.37 -38.40 -21.27
CA SER A 290 46.80 -37.97 -19.99
C SER A 290 47.82 -38.19 -18.87
N ARG A 291 48.40 -37.11 -18.34
CA ARG A 291 48.99 -37.07 -16.99
C ARG A 291 48.29 -35.98 -16.20
N ILE A 292 47.46 -36.42 -15.26
CA ILE A 292 46.90 -35.58 -14.21
C ILE A 292 48.08 -34.93 -13.47
N SER A 293 48.09 -33.61 -13.41
CA SER A 293 49.16 -32.82 -12.79
C SER A 293 48.54 -31.79 -11.86
N TRP A 294 48.36 -32.19 -10.61
CA TRP A 294 47.97 -31.30 -9.51
C TRP A 294 49.16 -30.44 -9.07
N HIS A 295 49.79 -29.71 -10.00
CA HIS A 295 50.75 -28.67 -9.62
C HIS A 295 49.97 -27.44 -9.11
N ALA A 296 49.72 -27.47 -7.81
CA ALA A 296 49.32 -26.32 -7.02
C ALA A 296 50.44 -25.27 -7.05
N SER A 297 50.46 -24.43 -8.09
CA SER A 297 51.36 -23.28 -8.15
C SER A 297 51.01 -22.28 -7.04
N ARG A 298 51.91 -22.21 -6.05
CA ARG A 298 51.99 -21.22 -4.95
C ARG A 298 50.70 -20.99 -4.15
N SER A 299 50.66 -21.69 -3.02
CA SER A 299 49.77 -21.44 -1.89
C SER A 299 49.97 -20.03 -1.30
N ALA A 300 48.99 -19.15 -1.54
CA ALA A 300 48.46 -18.33 -0.46
C ALA A 300 47.17 -19.00 0.03
N ASP A 301 47.13 -19.36 1.31
CA ASP A 301 45.90 -19.76 1.97
C ASP A 301 45.02 -18.53 2.11
N SER A 302 43.81 -18.56 1.53
CA SER A 302 42.84 -17.45 1.60
C SER A 302 42.45 -17.09 3.03
N ASN A 303 42.73 -17.99 3.98
CA ASN A 303 42.42 -17.85 5.39
C ASN A 303 43.52 -17.08 6.15
N ASN A 304 44.72 -16.93 5.59
CA ASN A 304 45.81 -16.11 6.15
C ASN A 304 45.83 -14.68 5.57
N ILE A 305 44.87 -14.32 4.71
CA ILE A 305 44.75 -12.98 4.12
C ILE A 305 43.80 -12.15 4.99
N SER A 306 44.37 -11.17 5.70
CA SER A 306 43.69 -10.35 6.72
C SER A 306 43.10 -9.03 6.22
N ASN A 307 43.41 -8.60 4.98
CA ASN A 307 42.94 -7.33 4.43
C ASN A 307 42.18 -7.54 3.11
N PHE A 308 40.97 -6.98 3.01
CA PHE A 308 40.08 -7.05 1.86
C PHE A 308 40.73 -6.58 0.55
N ASP A 309 41.57 -5.54 0.57
CA ASP A 309 42.28 -5.03 -0.61
C ASP A 309 43.15 -6.11 -1.29
N GLN A 310 43.90 -6.89 -0.49
CA GLN A 310 44.71 -8.01 -1.02
C GLN A 310 43.83 -9.11 -1.64
N VAL A 311 42.65 -9.36 -1.07
CA VAL A 311 41.67 -10.31 -1.63
C VAL A 311 41.15 -9.80 -2.97
N GLN A 312 40.84 -8.50 -3.08
CA GLN A 312 40.40 -7.88 -4.34
C GLN A 312 41.48 -7.92 -5.42
N GLN A 313 42.74 -7.63 -5.08
CA GLN A 313 43.88 -7.73 -6.01
C GLN A 313 44.06 -9.16 -6.53
N ILE A 314 43.98 -10.16 -5.66
CA ILE A 314 44.05 -11.58 -6.07
C ILE A 314 42.87 -11.96 -6.97
N LEU A 315 41.65 -11.48 -6.70
CA LEU A 315 40.52 -11.72 -7.61
C LEU A 315 40.73 -11.00 -8.95
N GLN A 316 41.25 -9.77 -8.95
CA GLN A 316 41.56 -8.99 -10.14
C GLN A 316 42.56 -9.72 -11.06
N GLU A 317 43.71 -10.16 -10.54
CA GLU A 317 44.67 -10.99 -11.30
C GLU A 317 44.03 -12.26 -11.85
N ASN A 318 43.11 -12.84 -11.08
CA ASN A 318 42.40 -14.06 -11.43
C ASN A 318 41.35 -13.88 -12.53
N VAL A 319 40.72 -12.71 -12.68
CA VAL A 319 39.74 -12.44 -13.74
C VAL A 319 40.31 -11.62 -14.91
N ASN A 320 41.49 -11.01 -14.77
CA ASN A 320 42.08 -10.12 -15.76
C ASN A 320 42.17 -10.78 -17.15
N GLY A 321 41.53 -10.17 -18.15
CA GLY A 321 41.51 -10.62 -19.54
C GLY A 321 40.73 -11.93 -19.80
N LYS A 322 40.05 -12.50 -18.80
CA LYS A 322 39.29 -13.76 -18.90
C LYS A 322 37.80 -13.53 -19.06
N LYS A 323 37.12 -14.42 -19.77
CA LYS A 323 35.65 -14.40 -19.88
C LYS A 323 35.06 -15.09 -18.66
N ILE A 324 34.36 -14.35 -17.80
CA ILE A 324 33.88 -14.85 -16.51
C ILE A 324 32.37 -15.12 -16.51
N PHE A 325 31.93 -16.14 -15.76
CA PHE A 325 30.52 -16.35 -15.41
C PHE A 325 30.35 -16.63 -13.91
N VAL A 326 29.66 -15.73 -13.22
CA VAL A 326 29.50 -15.79 -11.76
C VAL A 326 28.01 -15.90 -11.42
N VAL A 327 27.63 -16.90 -10.65
CA VAL A 327 26.27 -17.04 -10.09
C VAL A 327 26.26 -16.66 -8.62
N LEU A 328 25.36 -15.74 -8.27
CA LEU A 328 25.05 -15.31 -6.91
C LEU A 328 23.60 -15.71 -6.59
N ASP A 329 23.44 -16.78 -5.81
CA ASP A 329 22.14 -17.42 -5.58
C ASP A 329 21.49 -16.97 -4.26
N ASP A 330 20.17 -16.76 -4.31
CA ASP A 330 19.26 -16.27 -3.25
C ASP A 330 19.67 -14.90 -2.66
N ILE A 331 19.77 -13.87 -3.50
CA ILE A 331 20.05 -12.49 -3.08
C ILE A 331 18.80 -11.86 -2.43
N TRP A 332 18.96 -11.38 -1.19
CA TRP A 332 17.89 -10.77 -0.38
C TRP A 332 17.97 -9.26 -0.20
N ASN A 333 19.16 -8.73 0.04
CA ASN A 333 19.33 -7.36 0.53
C ASN A 333 19.61 -6.35 -0.59
N GLU A 334 19.41 -5.07 -0.28
CA GLU A 334 19.91 -3.95 -1.07
C GLU A 334 21.41 -3.81 -0.85
N MET A 335 22.21 -4.09 -1.88
CA MET A 335 23.66 -4.20 -1.71
C MET A 335 24.43 -3.02 -2.29
N SER A 336 23.78 -1.91 -2.69
CA SER A 336 24.37 -0.83 -3.50
C SER A 336 25.87 -0.55 -3.26
N SER A 337 26.27 -0.24 -2.02
CA SER A 337 27.68 0.03 -1.66
C SER A 337 28.57 -1.22 -1.59
N GLN A 338 28.06 -2.36 -1.15
CA GLN A 338 28.83 -3.62 -1.10
C GLN A 338 28.92 -4.32 -2.47
N TRP A 339 27.95 -4.13 -3.35
CA TRP A 339 27.93 -4.55 -4.74
C TRP A 339 29.01 -3.81 -5.53
N GLU A 340 29.12 -2.50 -5.34
CA GLU A 340 30.22 -1.71 -5.92
C GLU A 340 31.58 -2.30 -5.49
N ASN A 341 31.75 -2.63 -4.21
CA ASN A 341 32.97 -3.28 -3.73
C ASN A 341 33.20 -4.68 -4.31
N LEU A 342 32.19 -5.56 -4.38
CA LEU A 342 32.33 -6.88 -4.98
C LEU A 342 32.63 -6.81 -6.50
N SER A 343 32.12 -5.80 -7.18
CA SER A 343 32.22 -5.67 -8.64
C SER A 343 33.51 -5.02 -9.16
N LYS A 344 34.26 -4.29 -8.31
CA LYS A 344 35.54 -3.63 -8.68
C LYS A 344 36.51 -4.57 -9.42
N PRO A 345 36.84 -5.78 -8.93
CA PRO A 345 37.76 -6.69 -9.64
C PRO A 345 37.21 -7.16 -10.99
N LEU A 346 35.88 -7.26 -11.14
CA LEU A 346 35.23 -7.77 -12.35
C LEU A 346 35.32 -6.80 -13.54
N GLN A 347 35.68 -5.54 -13.30
CA GLN A 347 35.95 -4.54 -14.35
C GLN A 347 37.17 -4.87 -15.21
N PHE A 348 38.03 -5.80 -14.77
CA PHE A 348 39.20 -6.27 -15.53
C PHE A 348 38.93 -7.54 -16.36
N ALA A 349 37.71 -8.10 -16.30
CA ALA A 349 37.31 -9.23 -17.11
C ALA A 349 37.20 -8.86 -18.61
N SER A 350 37.19 -9.87 -19.50
CA SER A 350 37.01 -9.63 -20.93
C SER A 350 35.55 -9.36 -21.29
N LYS A 351 35.31 -8.66 -22.42
CA LYS A 351 33.97 -8.34 -22.91
C LYS A 351 33.14 -9.61 -23.13
N GLY A 352 31.85 -9.52 -22.79
CA GLY A 352 30.92 -10.66 -22.84
C GLY A 352 30.98 -11.55 -21.60
N SER A 353 31.60 -11.06 -20.53
CA SER A 353 31.48 -11.65 -19.19
C SER A 353 30.08 -11.48 -18.62
N LYS A 354 29.68 -12.34 -17.68
CA LYS A 354 28.31 -12.40 -17.16
C LYS A 354 28.30 -12.58 -15.65
N VAL A 355 27.47 -11.81 -14.97
CA VAL A 355 27.08 -12.08 -13.58
C VAL A 355 25.60 -12.38 -13.57
N LEU A 356 25.20 -13.52 -13.01
CA LEU A 356 23.81 -13.91 -12.88
C LEU A 356 23.45 -13.94 -11.40
N LEU A 357 22.32 -13.32 -11.06
CA LEU A 357 21.78 -13.35 -9.70
C LEU A 357 20.35 -13.87 -9.65
N THR A 358 20.04 -14.71 -8.66
CA THR A 358 18.66 -15.11 -8.37
C THR A 358 18.15 -14.29 -7.18
N THR A 359 16.90 -13.83 -7.26
CA THR A 359 16.28 -13.09 -6.16
C THR A 359 14.76 -13.28 -6.13
N ARG A 360 14.15 -12.91 -5.01
CA ARG A 360 12.70 -12.82 -4.82
C ARG A 360 12.20 -11.41 -5.12
N SER A 361 13.10 -10.43 -5.25
CA SER A 361 12.76 -9.01 -5.32
C SER A 361 13.24 -8.35 -6.61
N HIS A 362 12.30 -7.82 -7.38
CA HIS A 362 12.55 -7.00 -8.56
C HIS A 362 13.28 -5.67 -8.20
N ARG A 363 13.11 -5.18 -6.96
CA ARG A 363 13.85 -4.00 -6.45
C ARG A 363 15.32 -4.34 -6.22
N VAL A 364 15.60 -5.48 -5.59
CA VAL A 364 16.97 -5.99 -5.36
C VAL A 364 17.69 -6.25 -6.69
N ALA A 365 17.00 -6.84 -7.68
CA ALA A 365 17.53 -7.00 -9.03
C ALA A 365 18.01 -5.66 -9.63
N LYS A 366 17.17 -4.62 -9.59
CA LYS A 366 17.49 -3.29 -10.12
C LYS A 366 18.60 -2.58 -9.34
N ILE A 367 18.59 -2.66 -8.01
CA ILE A 367 19.60 -2.01 -7.15
C ILE A 367 20.99 -2.62 -7.38
N ASN A 368 21.06 -3.93 -7.64
CA ASN A 368 22.31 -4.63 -7.94
C ASN A 368 22.68 -4.57 -9.44
N GLY A 369 22.15 -3.58 -10.17
CA GLY A 369 22.57 -3.25 -11.53
C GLY A 369 22.16 -4.25 -12.61
N ALA A 370 21.12 -5.07 -12.39
CA ALA A 370 20.62 -5.98 -13.42
C ALA A 370 20.25 -5.23 -14.70
N THR A 371 20.98 -5.52 -15.78
CA THR A 371 20.70 -5.00 -17.14
C THR A 371 19.52 -5.72 -17.75
N GLU A 372 19.40 -7.03 -17.48
CA GLU A 372 18.32 -7.90 -17.94
C GLU A 372 17.64 -8.55 -16.74
N ILE A 373 16.30 -8.54 -16.72
CA ILE A 373 15.49 -9.12 -15.65
C ILE A 373 14.51 -10.12 -16.27
N MET A 374 14.71 -11.39 -15.94
CA MET A 374 13.88 -12.50 -16.35
C MET A 374 12.90 -12.85 -15.22
N PRO A 375 11.60 -12.51 -15.34
CA PRO A 375 10.58 -13.02 -14.42
C PRO A 375 10.42 -14.53 -14.62
N LEU A 376 10.16 -15.23 -13.52
CA LEU A 376 10.03 -16.69 -13.50
C LEU A 376 8.80 -17.11 -12.69
N ASP A 377 7.75 -17.47 -13.42
CA ASP A 377 6.46 -17.89 -12.87
C ASP A 377 6.40 -19.40 -12.57
N GLY A 378 5.26 -19.85 -12.04
CA GLY A 378 4.97 -21.27 -11.79
C GLY A 378 5.07 -22.14 -13.06
N LEU A 379 5.24 -23.45 -12.87
CA LEU A 379 5.14 -24.39 -13.98
C LEU A 379 3.71 -24.38 -14.56
N LYS A 380 3.62 -24.53 -15.89
CA LYS A 380 2.36 -24.73 -16.61
C LYS A 380 1.72 -26.05 -16.20
N ASP A 381 0.39 -26.14 -16.27
CA ASP A 381 -0.38 -27.24 -15.67
C ASP A 381 0.13 -28.65 -16.05
N GLU A 382 0.45 -28.92 -17.32
CA GLU A 382 0.98 -30.24 -17.75
C GLU A 382 2.41 -30.53 -17.26
N ASP A 383 3.33 -29.57 -17.38
CA ASP A 383 4.71 -29.69 -16.85
C ASP A 383 4.68 -29.85 -15.31
N PHE A 384 3.77 -29.14 -14.66
CA PHE A 384 3.54 -29.21 -13.23
C PHE A 384 2.95 -30.55 -12.81
N TRP A 385 2.01 -31.09 -13.59
CA TRP A 385 1.43 -32.40 -13.36
C TRP A 385 2.47 -33.53 -13.47
N GLY A 386 3.37 -33.47 -14.45
CA GLY A 386 4.50 -34.39 -14.56
C GLY A 386 5.43 -34.32 -13.33
N HIS A 387 5.74 -33.12 -12.84
CA HIS A 387 6.55 -32.96 -11.62
C HIS A 387 5.82 -33.44 -10.35
N PHE A 388 4.53 -33.10 -10.22
CA PHE A 388 3.71 -33.48 -9.07
C PHE A 388 3.52 -34.99 -8.96
N THR A 389 3.22 -35.66 -10.07
CA THR A 389 3.08 -37.14 -10.09
C THR A 389 4.37 -37.83 -9.68
N LYS A 390 5.54 -37.37 -10.16
CA LYS A 390 6.83 -37.88 -9.70
C LYS A 390 7.06 -37.66 -8.19
N CYS A 391 6.59 -36.54 -7.63
CA CYS A 391 6.69 -36.27 -6.19
C CYS A 391 5.73 -37.14 -5.36
N ALA A 392 4.50 -37.37 -5.83
CA ALA A 392 3.42 -38.03 -5.09
C ALA A 392 3.40 -39.57 -5.23
N PHE A 393 3.60 -40.11 -6.44
CA PHE A 393 3.63 -41.56 -6.71
C PHE A 393 5.07 -42.12 -6.79
N GLY A 394 6.07 -41.26 -6.99
CA GLY A 394 7.47 -41.69 -7.02
C GLY A 394 7.84 -42.46 -8.29
N ASN A 395 7.78 -43.78 -8.24
CA ASN A 395 8.06 -44.67 -9.37
C ASN A 395 6.84 -45.46 -9.83
N GLU A 396 5.72 -45.39 -9.09
CA GLU A 396 4.48 -46.05 -9.45
C GLU A 396 3.71 -45.21 -10.48
N PRO A 397 3.08 -45.83 -11.49
CA PRO A 397 2.39 -45.11 -12.54
C PRO A 397 1.00 -44.63 -12.05
N PRO A 398 0.65 -43.34 -12.21
CA PRO A 398 -0.65 -42.81 -11.78
C PRO A 398 -1.87 -43.55 -12.38
N ALA A 399 -1.71 -44.13 -13.57
CA ALA A 399 -2.74 -44.86 -14.29
C ALA A 399 -3.22 -46.15 -13.57
N GLU A 400 -2.42 -46.71 -12.65
CA GLU A 400 -2.85 -47.83 -11.79
C GLU A 400 -3.81 -47.36 -10.67
N TYR A 401 -3.88 -46.04 -10.42
CA TYR A 401 -4.64 -45.43 -9.32
C TYR A 401 -5.58 -44.30 -9.82
N PRO A 402 -6.55 -44.57 -10.71
CA PRO A 402 -7.34 -43.54 -11.38
C PRO A 402 -8.12 -42.61 -10.42
N GLN A 403 -8.55 -43.10 -9.25
CA GLN A 403 -9.19 -42.26 -8.23
C GLN A 403 -8.19 -41.31 -7.54
N LEU A 404 -6.96 -41.78 -7.26
CA LEU A 404 -5.89 -40.94 -6.73
C LEU A 404 -5.40 -39.94 -7.79
N GLU A 405 -5.45 -40.30 -9.08
CA GLU A 405 -5.14 -39.38 -10.17
C GLU A 405 -6.11 -38.19 -10.17
N ASN A 406 -7.42 -38.46 -10.09
CA ASN A 406 -8.46 -37.42 -10.02
C ASN A 406 -8.28 -36.49 -8.81
N ILE A 407 -8.08 -37.06 -7.62
CA ILE A 407 -7.82 -36.28 -6.39
C ILE A 407 -6.50 -35.51 -6.53
N GLY A 408 -5.47 -36.13 -7.10
CA GLY A 408 -4.16 -35.53 -7.38
C GLY A 408 -4.26 -34.31 -8.26
N ARG A 409 -5.07 -34.33 -9.32
CA ARG A 409 -5.27 -33.17 -10.21
C ARG A 409 -5.93 -31.99 -9.47
N LEU A 410 -6.85 -32.26 -8.54
CA LEU A 410 -7.41 -31.23 -7.65
C LEU A 410 -6.36 -30.66 -6.69
N ILE A 411 -5.51 -31.50 -6.11
CA ILE A 411 -4.38 -31.07 -5.27
C ILE A 411 -3.40 -30.22 -6.10
N ALA A 412 -3.02 -30.67 -7.30
CA ALA A 412 -2.11 -29.94 -8.17
C ALA A 412 -2.66 -28.53 -8.50
N LYS A 413 -3.94 -28.42 -8.85
CA LYS A 413 -4.62 -27.14 -9.08
C LYS A 413 -4.56 -26.20 -7.86
N LYS A 414 -4.60 -26.74 -6.63
CA LYS A 414 -4.46 -26.00 -5.36
C LYS A 414 -3.03 -25.49 -5.10
N LEU A 415 -2.01 -26.12 -5.69
CA LEU A 415 -0.59 -25.77 -5.51
C LEU A 415 -0.04 -24.81 -6.58
N THR A 416 -0.88 -24.43 -7.55
CA THR A 416 -0.68 -23.35 -8.54
C THR A 416 0.72 -23.30 -9.17
N GLY A 417 1.20 -24.43 -9.67
CA GLY A 417 2.44 -24.50 -10.44
C GLY A 417 3.74 -24.42 -9.61
N SER A 418 3.70 -24.41 -8.28
CA SER A 418 4.89 -24.27 -7.42
C SER A 418 5.64 -25.59 -7.23
N PRO A 419 6.86 -25.79 -7.81
CA PRO A 419 7.58 -27.06 -7.73
C PRO A 419 7.96 -27.48 -6.31
N LEU A 420 8.26 -26.51 -5.43
CA LEU A 420 8.55 -26.79 -4.02
C LEU A 420 7.30 -27.25 -3.27
N ALA A 421 6.14 -26.63 -3.52
CA ALA A 421 4.89 -27.04 -2.89
C ALA A 421 4.47 -28.45 -3.34
N ALA A 422 4.65 -28.79 -4.62
CA ALA A 422 4.48 -30.16 -5.13
C ALA A 422 5.42 -31.16 -4.45
N ARG A 423 6.69 -30.79 -4.21
CA ARG A 423 7.65 -31.64 -3.48
C ARG A 423 7.21 -31.89 -2.04
N THR A 424 6.79 -30.85 -1.34
CA THR A 424 6.31 -30.92 0.05
C THR A 424 5.06 -31.80 0.17
N VAL A 425 4.00 -31.49 -0.60
CA VAL A 425 2.72 -32.22 -0.50
C VAL A 425 2.84 -33.64 -1.07
N GLY A 426 3.51 -33.80 -2.21
CA GLY A 426 3.79 -35.12 -2.80
C GLY A 426 4.59 -36.01 -1.84
N GLY A 427 5.57 -35.45 -1.13
CA GLY A 427 6.31 -36.18 -0.09
C GLY A 427 5.48 -36.70 1.09
N LYS A 428 4.30 -36.10 1.37
CA LYS A 428 3.33 -36.62 2.34
C LYS A 428 2.33 -37.60 1.71
N LEU A 429 1.90 -37.35 0.47
CA LEU A 429 1.02 -38.27 -0.27
C LEU A 429 1.69 -39.62 -0.55
N LYS A 430 2.98 -39.62 -0.87
CA LYS A 430 3.79 -40.81 -1.14
C LYS A 430 3.93 -41.77 0.05
N GLN A 431 3.57 -41.35 1.26
CA GLN A 431 3.62 -42.21 2.44
C GLN A 431 2.52 -43.28 2.41
N GLU A 432 1.34 -42.94 1.88
CA GLU A 432 0.14 -43.78 1.91
C GLU A 432 -0.69 -43.57 0.64
N LEU A 433 -0.72 -44.55 -0.26
CA LEU A 433 -1.47 -44.48 -1.52
C LEU A 433 -2.92 -44.97 -1.33
N HIS A 434 -3.63 -44.34 -0.39
CA HIS A 434 -5.04 -44.62 -0.07
C HIS A 434 -5.93 -43.38 -0.29
N GLU A 435 -7.15 -43.63 -0.77
CA GLU A 435 -8.10 -42.60 -1.20
C GLU A 435 -8.48 -41.64 -0.05
N ASP A 436 -8.68 -42.16 1.16
CA ASP A 436 -9.05 -41.36 2.33
C ASP A 436 -7.90 -40.45 2.81
N HIS A 437 -6.64 -40.91 2.73
CA HIS A 437 -5.47 -40.07 3.01
C HIS A 437 -5.37 -38.93 1.99
N TRP A 438 -5.55 -39.23 0.70
CA TRP A 438 -5.49 -38.23 -0.37
C TRP A 438 -6.65 -37.22 -0.26
N ARG A 439 -7.87 -37.66 0.08
CA ARG A 439 -9.00 -36.76 0.39
C ARG A 439 -8.71 -35.89 1.62
N SER A 440 -8.16 -36.47 2.68
CA SER A 440 -7.76 -35.74 3.90
C SER A 440 -6.76 -34.63 3.56
N VAL A 441 -5.70 -34.94 2.82
CA VAL A 441 -4.69 -33.96 2.36
C VAL A 441 -5.29 -32.91 1.42
N LEU A 442 -6.22 -33.27 0.52
CA LEU A 442 -6.95 -32.31 -0.32
C LEU A 442 -7.77 -31.33 0.53
N GLY A 443 -8.47 -31.81 1.57
CA GLY A 443 -9.24 -31.00 2.50
C GLY A 443 -8.39 -30.10 3.42
N CYS A 444 -7.20 -30.58 3.83
CA CYS A 444 -6.32 -29.82 4.71
C CYS A 444 -5.77 -28.52 4.07
N LYS A 445 -5.62 -27.48 4.90
CA LYS A 445 -4.78 -26.32 4.56
C LYS A 445 -3.29 -26.72 4.59
N LEU A 446 -2.48 -26.07 3.76
CA LEU A 446 -1.08 -26.43 3.50
C LEU A 446 -0.21 -26.53 4.77
N TRP A 447 -0.49 -25.70 5.78
CA TRP A 447 0.25 -25.63 7.05
C TRP A 447 -0.18 -26.67 8.11
N HIS A 448 -1.28 -27.38 7.90
CA HIS A 448 -1.63 -28.54 8.73
C HIS A 448 -0.80 -29.78 8.35
N ILE A 449 -0.27 -29.81 7.12
CA ILE A 449 0.70 -30.82 6.67
C ILE A 449 2.02 -30.58 7.39
N GLU A 450 2.57 -31.63 8.02
CA GLU A 450 3.88 -31.61 8.65
C GLU A 450 4.98 -31.27 7.63
N GLN A 451 5.82 -30.31 7.98
CA GLN A 451 6.82 -29.72 7.10
C GLN A 451 8.17 -29.64 7.78
N LYS A 452 9.22 -29.87 7.00
CA LYS A 452 10.62 -29.74 7.36
C LYS A 452 11.09 -28.31 7.06
N GLU A 453 12.24 -27.92 7.59
CA GLU A 453 12.87 -26.61 7.34
C GLU A 453 13.03 -26.27 5.85
N ASP A 454 13.07 -27.31 5.01
CA ASP A 454 13.35 -27.30 3.58
C ASP A 454 12.08 -27.24 2.69
N ASP A 455 10.90 -27.06 3.30
CA ASP A 455 9.58 -27.07 2.66
C ASP A 455 8.98 -25.66 2.40
N ILE A 456 7.81 -25.61 1.77
CA ILE A 456 7.21 -24.37 1.26
C ILE A 456 6.83 -23.35 2.34
N ILE A 457 6.22 -23.74 3.47
CA ILE A 457 5.82 -22.77 4.51
C ILE A 457 7.05 -22.08 5.15
N PRO A 458 8.12 -22.78 5.58
CA PRO A 458 9.35 -22.12 6.03
C PRO A 458 9.99 -21.20 4.97
N ALA A 459 9.98 -21.60 3.69
CA ALA A 459 10.51 -20.76 2.61
C ALA A 459 9.71 -19.47 2.38
N LEU A 460 8.39 -19.51 2.60
CA LEU A 460 7.51 -18.33 2.60
C LEU A 460 7.70 -17.49 3.88
N GLN A 461 7.82 -18.15 5.04
CA GLN A 461 8.08 -17.49 6.33
C GLN A 461 9.35 -16.64 6.28
N LEU A 462 10.49 -17.21 5.86
CA LEU A 462 11.75 -16.47 5.67
C LEU A 462 11.56 -15.19 4.84
N SER A 463 10.68 -15.24 3.84
CA SER A 463 10.38 -14.09 2.98
C SER A 463 9.59 -13.00 3.69
N TYR A 464 8.73 -13.40 4.62
CA TYR A 464 7.88 -12.50 5.40
C TYR A 464 8.60 -11.92 6.63
N GLU A 465 9.60 -12.60 7.20
CA GLU A 465 10.42 -12.02 8.30
C GLU A 465 11.17 -10.77 7.81
N HIS A 466 11.67 -10.83 6.56
CA HIS A 466 12.42 -9.79 5.85
C HIS A 466 11.55 -8.66 5.27
N LEU A 467 10.22 -8.80 5.32
CA LEU A 467 9.30 -7.76 4.90
C LEU A 467 9.34 -6.59 5.91
N PRO A 468 9.46 -5.31 5.48
CA PRO A 468 9.38 -4.18 6.40
C PRO A 468 8.11 -4.20 7.26
N ASP A 469 8.22 -3.84 8.54
CA ASP A 469 7.13 -4.04 9.51
C ASP A 469 5.85 -3.27 9.18
N ASN A 470 5.97 -2.12 8.51
CA ASN A 470 4.84 -1.34 7.98
C ASN A 470 4.11 -2.04 6.80
N LEU A 471 4.78 -2.96 6.10
CA LEU A 471 4.20 -3.75 5.02
C LEU A 471 3.66 -5.10 5.50
N LYS A 472 4.16 -5.65 6.61
CA LYS A 472 3.70 -6.92 7.21
C LYS A 472 2.18 -6.95 7.41
N GLN A 473 1.62 -5.93 8.08
CA GLN A 473 0.16 -5.83 8.27
C GLN A 473 -0.60 -5.63 6.95
N CYS A 474 -0.05 -4.83 6.03
CA CYS A 474 -0.66 -4.58 4.72
C CYS A 474 -0.77 -5.88 3.89
N PHE A 475 0.22 -6.77 3.99
CA PHE A 475 0.20 -8.09 3.37
C PHE A 475 -0.81 -9.04 4.03
N ILE A 476 -0.82 -9.16 5.37
CA ILE A 476 -1.78 -10.03 6.08
C ILE A 476 -3.21 -9.64 5.74
N TYR A 477 -3.50 -8.34 5.58
CA TYR A 477 -4.84 -7.84 5.26
C TYR A 477 -5.44 -8.40 3.95
N PHE A 478 -4.64 -9.00 3.06
CA PHE A 478 -5.19 -9.72 1.89
C PHE A 478 -5.88 -11.04 2.25
N ALA A 479 -5.57 -11.65 3.41
CA ALA A 479 -6.30 -12.81 3.93
C ALA A 479 -7.78 -12.50 4.24
N PHE A 480 -8.13 -11.21 4.33
CA PHE A 480 -9.50 -10.73 4.50
C PHE A 480 -10.41 -11.09 3.33
N PHE A 481 -9.86 -11.09 2.11
CA PHE A 481 -10.62 -11.21 0.87
C PHE A 481 -10.58 -12.65 0.34
N PRO A 482 -11.57 -13.06 -0.47
CA PRO A 482 -11.53 -14.33 -1.21
C PRO A 482 -10.26 -14.47 -2.05
N LYS A 483 -9.87 -15.71 -2.36
CA LYS A 483 -8.71 -15.96 -3.24
C LYS A 483 -8.96 -15.37 -4.62
N LYS A 484 -7.91 -14.82 -5.25
CA LYS A 484 -7.94 -14.19 -6.58
C LYS A 484 -8.84 -12.95 -6.70
N TYR A 485 -9.39 -12.44 -5.60
CA TYR A 485 -10.22 -11.23 -5.60
C TYR A 485 -9.40 -10.00 -6.03
N PRO A 486 -9.74 -9.32 -7.14
CA PRO A 486 -8.95 -8.21 -7.67
C PRO A 486 -9.23 -6.91 -6.90
N LEU A 487 -8.20 -6.38 -6.25
CA LEU A 487 -8.33 -5.24 -5.33
C LEU A 487 -7.74 -3.96 -5.91
N ARG A 488 -8.56 -2.91 -6.03
CA ARG A 488 -8.14 -1.60 -6.52
C ARG A 488 -7.19 -0.91 -5.52
N GLY A 489 -6.09 -0.35 -6.02
CA GLY A 489 -5.00 0.16 -5.18
C GLY A 489 -5.38 1.32 -4.26
N ASP A 490 -6.20 2.24 -4.74
CA ASP A 490 -6.73 3.35 -3.93
C ASP A 490 -7.59 2.83 -2.76
N ILE A 491 -8.50 1.87 -2.99
CA ILE A 491 -9.37 1.29 -1.96
C ILE A 491 -8.51 0.62 -0.86
N LEU A 492 -7.53 -0.20 -1.25
CA LEU A 492 -6.59 -0.86 -0.33
C LEU A 492 -5.87 0.15 0.58
N ILE A 493 -5.32 1.21 0.01
CA ILE A 493 -4.62 2.27 0.76
C ILE A 493 -5.53 2.89 1.81
N GLN A 494 -6.82 3.09 1.51
CA GLN A 494 -7.75 3.75 2.43
C GLN A 494 -8.23 2.81 3.54
N MET A 495 -8.37 1.52 3.27
CA MET A 495 -8.55 0.50 4.31
C MET A 495 -7.34 0.41 5.24
N TRP A 496 -6.12 0.36 4.69
CA TRP A 496 -4.88 0.35 5.48
C TRP A 496 -4.70 1.64 6.30
N ARG A 497 -5.13 2.80 5.79
CA ARG A 497 -5.21 4.05 6.57
C ARG A 497 -6.27 3.98 7.67
N ALA A 498 -7.45 3.43 7.39
CA ALA A 498 -8.52 3.28 8.38
C ALA A 498 -8.05 2.40 9.55
N GLN A 499 -7.46 1.23 9.27
CA GLN A 499 -6.84 0.38 10.30
C GLN A 499 -5.62 1.02 10.96
N GLY A 500 -4.96 1.97 10.28
CA GLY A 500 -3.78 2.67 10.80
C GLY A 500 -2.49 1.86 10.65
N TYR A 501 -2.38 1.09 9.56
CA TYR A 501 -1.13 0.47 9.10
C TYR A 501 -0.24 1.47 8.34
N ILE A 502 -0.87 2.48 7.71
CA ILE A 502 -0.19 3.64 7.12
C ILE A 502 -0.18 4.79 8.14
N GLN A 503 0.98 5.42 8.34
CA GLN A 503 1.14 6.57 9.24
C GLN A 503 0.24 7.77 8.82
N LYS A 504 -0.32 8.49 9.80
CA LYS A 504 -1.36 9.52 9.60
C LYS A 504 -0.89 10.69 8.71
N GLU A 505 0.40 10.99 8.78
CA GLU A 505 1.15 12.06 8.09
C GLU A 505 1.55 11.68 6.67
N THR A 506 1.52 10.39 6.32
CA THR A 506 1.90 9.89 4.99
C THR A 506 0.99 10.49 3.91
N ARG A 507 1.56 11.16 2.90
CA ARG A 507 0.85 11.65 1.71
C ARG A 507 0.43 10.50 0.81
N ASP A 508 -0.62 10.65 0.01
CA ASP A 508 -1.15 9.55 -0.84
C ASP A 508 -0.15 9.06 -1.89
N GLU A 509 0.62 10.00 -2.44
CA GLU A 509 1.75 9.74 -3.35
C GLU A 509 2.78 8.80 -2.70
N ASN A 510 2.98 8.92 -1.39
CA ASN A 510 3.86 8.06 -0.61
C ASN A 510 3.16 6.76 -0.17
N ALA A 511 1.84 6.78 0.01
CA ALA A 511 1.06 5.58 0.36
C ALA A 511 1.06 4.56 -0.79
N GLN A 512 1.06 5.03 -2.05
CA GLN A 512 1.25 4.18 -3.23
C GLN A 512 2.60 3.43 -3.23
N ASN A 513 3.61 3.91 -2.49
CA ASN A 513 4.86 3.14 -2.35
C ASN A 513 4.65 1.83 -1.57
N TYR A 514 3.64 1.71 -0.70
CA TYR A 514 3.38 0.46 0.04
C TYR A 514 2.98 -0.68 -0.93
N ILE A 515 2.10 -0.39 -1.89
CA ILE A 515 1.72 -1.32 -2.97
C ILE A 515 2.92 -1.59 -3.87
N LYS A 516 3.65 -0.54 -4.27
CA LYS A 516 4.84 -0.66 -5.13
C LYS A 516 5.93 -1.52 -4.51
N ASP A 517 6.18 -1.41 -3.20
CA ASP A 517 7.17 -2.21 -2.49
C ASP A 517 6.70 -3.66 -2.36
N LEU A 518 5.42 -3.92 -2.06
CA LEU A 518 4.85 -5.28 -2.06
C LEU A 518 4.92 -5.96 -3.44
N LEU A 519 4.66 -5.23 -4.53
CA LEU A 519 4.86 -5.70 -5.91
C LEU A 519 6.33 -6.01 -6.18
N GLN A 520 7.23 -5.12 -5.76
CA GLN A 520 8.66 -5.27 -5.99
C GLN A 520 9.28 -6.43 -5.21
N LEU A 521 8.70 -6.78 -4.05
CA LEU A 521 9.05 -7.97 -3.26
C LEU A 521 8.29 -9.23 -3.70
N SER A 522 7.49 -9.15 -4.78
CA SER A 522 6.67 -10.24 -5.34
C SER A 522 5.61 -10.82 -4.38
N PHE A 523 5.23 -10.09 -3.33
CA PHE A 523 4.16 -10.50 -2.41
C PHE A 523 2.75 -10.34 -3.00
N ILE A 524 2.60 -9.42 -3.96
CA ILE A 524 1.37 -9.19 -4.71
C ILE A 524 1.69 -9.10 -6.20
N GLN A 525 0.70 -9.35 -7.05
CA GLN A 525 0.78 -9.30 -8.51
C GLN A 525 -0.27 -8.32 -9.05
N LYS A 526 -0.08 -7.82 -10.27
CA LYS A 526 -1.14 -7.08 -10.98
C LYS A 526 -2.18 -8.06 -11.51
N ALA A 527 -3.46 -7.69 -11.42
CA ALA A 527 -4.52 -8.43 -12.07
C ALA A 527 -4.39 -8.33 -13.60
N THR A 528 -4.75 -9.40 -14.31
CA THR A 528 -4.80 -9.39 -15.78
C THR A 528 -5.93 -8.49 -16.27
N ASN A 529 -5.65 -7.70 -17.32
CA ASN A 529 -6.62 -6.82 -17.99
C ASN A 529 -7.30 -5.74 -17.13
N LEU A 530 -6.78 -5.46 -15.92
CA LEU A 530 -7.31 -4.43 -15.01
C LEU A 530 -6.20 -3.50 -14.52
N ASP A 531 -6.29 -2.22 -14.90
CA ASP A 531 -5.36 -1.20 -14.41
C ASP A 531 -5.60 -0.89 -12.92
N ASP A 532 -4.50 -0.67 -12.19
CA ASP A 532 -4.44 -0.43 -10.73
C ASP A 532 -5.19 -1.46 -9.85
N HIS A 533 -5.34 -2.71 -10.33
CA HIS A 533 -5.87 -3.82 -9.54
C HIS A 533 -4.78 -4.85 -9.19
N TYR A 534 -4.85 -5.38 -7.98
CA TYR A 534 -3.83 -6.25 -7.40
C TYR A 534 -4.44 -7.54 -6.84
N VAL A 535 -3.71 -8.64 -6.96
CA VAL A 535 -4.08 -9.97 -6.47
C VAL A 535 -2.91 -10.61 -5.72
N VAL A 536 -3.21 -11.55 -4.84
CA VAL A 536 -2.21 -12.36 -4.13
C VAL A 536 -2.23 -13.78 -4.68
N HIS A 537 -1.06 -14.33 -4.96
CA HIS A 537 -0.89 -15.71 -5.41
C HIS A 537 -1.41 -16.69 -4.34
N ASP A 538 -2.12 -17.75 -4.73
CA ASP A 538 -2.89 -18.61 -3.80
C ASP A 538 -2.08 -19.15 -2.60
N LEU A 539 -0.81 -19.52 -2.81
CA LEU A 539 0.11 -19.95 -1.72
C LEU A 539 0.49 -18.82 -0.75
N LEU A 540 0.62 -17.58 -1.24
CA LEU A 540 0.86 -16.42 -0.39
C LEU A 540 -0.43 -15.99 0.32
N HIS A 541 -1.59 -16.19 -0.30
CA HIS A 541 -2.89 -15.97 0.35
C HIS A 541 -3.09 -16.96 1.51
N ASP A 542 -2.84 -18.25 1.26
CA ASP A 542 -2.80 -19.29 2.30
C ASP A 542 -1.80 -18.93 3.41
N PHE A 543 -0.60 -18.47 3.05
CA PHE A 543 0.38 -18.03 4.04
C PHE A 543 -0.06 -16.77 4.83
N ALA A 544 -0.78 -15.82 4.21
CA ALA A 544 -1.35 -14.67 4.92
C ALA A 544 -2.46 -15.11 5.90
N GLU A 545 -3.31 -16.06 5.50
CA GLU A 545 -4.33 -16.65 6.36
C GLU A 545 -3.69 -17.34 7.58
N LEU A 546 -2.60 -18.10 7.37
CA LEU A 546 -1.78 -18.68 8.43
C LEU A 546 -1.23 -17.62 9.40
N VAL A 547 -0.57 -16.60 8.86
CA VAL A 547 0.07 -15.52 9.64
C VAL A 547 -0.97 -14.72 10.44
N SER A 548 -2.21 -14.63 9.95
CA SER A 548 -3.29 -13.89 10.60
C SER A 548 -3.75 -14.46 11.95
N ASN A 549 -3.36 -15.69 12.28
CA ASN A 549 -3.75 -16.42 13.49
C ASN A 549 -5.26 -16.39 13.81
N GLY A 550 -6.11 -16.50 12.79
CA GLY A 550 -7.57 -16.53 12.93
C GLY A 550 -8.25 -15.17 13.13
N GLU A 551 -7.53 -14.05 12.93
CA GLU A 551 -8.14 -12.72 12.96
C GLU A 551 -8.97 -12.40 11.71
N HIS A 552 -8.63 -13.02 10.58
CA HIS A 552 -9.35 -12.86 9.33
C HIS A 552 -10.26 -14.06 9.11
N PHE A 553 -11.55 -13.81 8.87
CA PHE A 553 -12.56 -14.85 8.70
C PHE A 553 -13.48 -14.52 7.53
N ARG A 554 -13.78 -15.53 6.72
CA ARG A 554 -14.59 -15.42 5.51
C ARG A 554 -15.72 -16.44 5.58
N ILE A 555 -16.92 -15.98 5.24
CA ILE A 555 -18.13 -16.79 5.11
C ILE A 555 -18.55 -16.63 3.64
N GLU A 556 -18.15 -17.59 2.82
CA GLU A 556 -18.33 -17.56 1.35
C GLU A 556 -19.66 -18.25 0.95
N ASP A 557 -19.97 -19.45 1.49
CA ASP A 557 -21.18 -20.22 1.10
C ASP A 557 -22.09 -20.70 2.27
N ASP A 558 -21.59 -20.82 3.51
CA ASP A 558 -22.32 -21.46 4.62
C ASP A 558 -23.05 -20.48 5.58
N PHE A 559 -24.37 -20.63 5.70
CA PHE A 559 -25.23 -19.79 6.58
C PHE A 559 -25.16 -20.15 8.08
N HIS A 560 -24.40 -21.18 8.48
CA HIS A 560 -24.37 -21.70 9.85
C HIS A 560 -22.96 -21.88 10.44
N VAL A 561 -22.05 -20.95 10.12
CA VAL A 561 -20.65 -20.99 10.60
C VAL A 561 -20.49 -20.26 11.93
N ARG A 562 -20.04 -20.97 12.98
CA ARG A 562 -19.69 -20.36 14.27
C ARG A 562 -18.38 -19.56 14.15
N ILE A 563 -18.50 -18.24 14.01
CA ILE A 563 -17.36 -17.31 13.99
C ILE A 563 -16.48 -17.49 15.25
N PRO A 564 -15.14 -17.63 15.14
CA PRO A 564 -14.23 -17.68 16.28
C PRO A 564 -14.18 -16.37 17.10
N GLU A 565 -13.72 -16.43 18.36
CA GLU A 565 -13.65 -15.24 19.24
C GLU A 565 -12.51 -14.29 18.88
N ASN A 566 -11.50 -14.79 18.16
CA ASN A 566 -10.28 -14.06 17.79
C ASN A 566 -10.49 -13.13 16.58
N VAL A 567 -11.63 -13.22 15.89
CA VAL A 567 -11.87 -12.54 14.61
C VAL A 567 -11.92 -11.02 14.78
N ARG A 568 -11.13 -10.32 13.96
CA ARG A 568 -11.05 -8.86 13.86
C ARG A 568 -11.48 -8.36 12.48
N HIS A 569 -11.46 -9.19 11.45
CA HIS A 569 -11.82 -8.82 10.09
C HIS A 569 -12.74 -9.91 9.52
N LEU A 570 -14.01 -9.57 9.33
CA LEU A 570 -15.07 -10.50 8.92
C LEU A 570 -15.64 -10.13 7.54
N TYR A 571 -15.51 -11.05 6.59
CA TYR A 571 -16.12 -10.96 5.26
C TYR A 571 -17.29 -11.94 5.19
N VAL A 572 -18.46 -11.47 4.77
CA VAL A 572 -19.69 -12.26 4.73
C VAL A 572 -20.39 -12.08 3.39
N ASN A 573 -20.67 -13.19 2.71
CA ASN A 573 -21.46 -13.28 1.48
C ASN A 573 -22.95 -13.64 1.77
N ALA A 574 -23.34 -13.56 3.04
CA ALA A 574 -24.55 -14.14 3.63
C ALA A 574 -24.98 -13.36 4.90
N ASN A 575 -26.19 -13.65 5.41
CA ASN A 575 -26.69 -13.07 6.67
C ASN A 575 -26.43 -14.01 7.86
N ASN A 576 -25.26 -13.88 8.51
CA ASN A 576 -24.90 -14.65 9.71
C ASN A 576 -24.73 -13.73 10.94
N GLU A 577 -24.95 -14.27 12.15
CA GLU A 577 -24.74 -13.55 13.41
C GLU A 577 -23.29 -13.06 13.57
N VAL A 578 -23.11 -11.74 13.50
CA VAL A 578 -21.83 -11.07 13.65
C VAL A 578 -21.38 -11.06 15.13
N LYS A 579 -20.08 -11.19 15.39
CA LYS A 579 -19.52 -11.33 16.76
C LYS A 579 -18.73 -10.12 17.25
N LYS A 580 -18.30 -10.21 18.50
CA LYS A 580 -17.75 -9.11 19.32
C LYS A 580 -16.33 -8.68 18.90
N GLY A 581 -16.10 -7.37 18.80
CA GLY A 581 -14.75 -6.80 18.69
C GLY A 581 -14.16 -6.77 17.28
N ILE A 582 -15.00 -6.68 16.25
CA ILE A 582 -14.60 -6.62 14.84
C ILE A 582 -14.14 -5.20 14.47
N ARG A 583 -13.08 -5.11 13.65
CA ARG A 583 -12.45 -3.88 13.14
C ARG A 583 -12.67 -3.66 11.64
N SER A 584 -12.93 -4.72 10.86
CA SER A 584 -13.42 -4.63 9.48
C SER A 584 -14.61 -5.56 9.25
N LEU A 585 -15.66 -5.06 8.62
CA LEU A 585 -16.82 -5.83 8.20
C LEU A 585 -17.12 -5.53 6.72
N ILE A 586 -17.18 -6.58 5.90
CA ILE A 586 -17.65 -6.51 4.52
C ILE A 586 -18.87 -7.42 4.41
N ILE A 587 -19.99 -6.88 3.93
CA ILE A 587 -21.20 -7.64 3.62
C ILE A 587 -21.52 -7.46 2.13
N CYS A 588 -21.33 -8.54 1.37
CA CYS A 588 -21.72 -8.61 -0.04
C CYS A 588 -23.06 -9.34 -0.16
N LYS A 589 -23.89 -8.93 -1.11
CA LYS A 589 -25.11 -9.67 -1.46
C LYS A 589 -24.75 -10.82 -2.41
N HIS A 590 -25.35 -12.00 -2.17
CA HIS A 590 -25.19 -13.16 -3.03
C HIS A 590 -25.64 -12.86 -4.47
N ASP A 591 -24.89 -13.38 -5.46
CA ASP A 591 -25.19 -13.19 -6.89
C ASP A 591 -26.60 -13.74 -7.22
N PRO A 592 -27.51 -12.94 -7.80
CA PRO A 592 -28.86 -13.39 -8.15
C PRO A 592 -28.91 -14.43 -9.28
N ALA A 593 -27.79 -14.76 -9.93
CA ALA A 593 -27.70 -15.85 -10.91
C ALA A 593 -28.07 -17.25 -10.33
N SER A 594 -28.13 -17.40 -9.00
CA SER A 594 -28.50 -18.65 -8.30
C SER A 594 -30.00 -18.85 -8.04
N GLY A 595 -30.87 -17.92 -8.45
CA GLY A 595 -32.33 -18.08 -8.42
C GLY A 595 -33.04 -17.74 -7.10
N ASP A 596 -32.43 -18.00 -5.94
CA ASP A 596 -33.00 -17.69 -4.62
C ASP A 596 -32.51 -16.34 -4.06
N GLY A 597 -33.10 -15.26 -4.55
CA GLY A 597 -32.88 -13.91 -4.00
C GLY A 597 -33.61 -13.69 -2.68
N ILE A 598 -32.86 -13.45 -1.60
CA ILE A 598 -33.41 -13.13 -0.27
C ILE A 598 -34.27 -11.85 -0.34
N PRO A 599 -35.51 -11.84 0.20
CA PRO A 599 -36.35 -10.64 0.21
C PRO A 599 -35.78 -9.55 1.13
N PRO A 600 -35.85 -8.25 0.73
CA PRO A 600 -35.18 -7.15 1.44
C PRO A 600 -35.48 -7.03 2.94
N SER A 601 -36.71 -7.39 3.36
CA SER A 601 -37.18 -7.25 4.75
C SER A 601 -36.37 -8.03 5.79
N ASN A 602 -35.67 -9.09 5.40
CA ASN A 602 -34.81 -9.85 6.31
C ASN A 602 -33.43 -9.21 6.47
N PHE A 603 -32.95 -8.46 5.47
CA PHE A 603 -31.64 -7.81 5.54
C PHE A 603 -31.65 -6.62 6.49
N ASP A 604 -32.66 -5.74 6.42
CA ASP A 604 -32.79 -4.59 7.32
C ASP A 604 -32.71 -5.02 8.80
N LYS A 605 -33.46 -6.07 9.16
CA LYS A 605 -33.47 -6.60 10.52
C LYS A 605 -32.11 -7.20 10.94
N THR A 606 -31.47 -8.01 10.09
CA THR A 606 -30.14 -8.58 10.42
C THR A 606 -29.06 -7.50 10.51
N LEU A 607 -29.09 -6.48 9.64
CA LEU A 607 -28.16 -5.34 9.70
C LEU A 607 -28.42 -4.50 10.96
N GLU A 608 -29.68 -4.28 11.31
CA GLU A 608 -30.05 -3.59 12.54
C GLU A 608 -29.56 -4.35 13.78
N GLU A 609 -29.88 -5.64 13.91
CA GLU A 609 -29.42 -6.52 15.01
C GLU A 609 -27.88 -6.57 15.09
N THR A 610 -27.20 -6.65 13.94
CA THR A 610 -25.74 -6.61 13.83
C THR A 610 -25.18 -5.29 14.37
N LEU A 611 -25.68 -4.14 13.88
CA LEU A 611 -25.18 -2.82 14.25
C LEU A 611 -25.64 -2.37 15.65
N HIS A 612 -26.62 -3.04 16.24
CA HIS A 612 -27.00 -2.88 17.66
C HIS A 612 -25.95 -3.46 18.64
N LEU A 613 -25.07 -4.35 18.20
CA LEU A 613 -24.07 -4.97 19.08
C LEU A 613 -23.09 -3.92 19.65
N PRO A 614 -23.05 -3.67 20.97
CA PRO A 614 -22.16 -2.69 21.58
C PRO A 614 -20.67 -2.96 21.32
N GLN A 615 -20.34 -4.19 20.92
CA GLN A 615 -18.98 -4.65 20.65
C GLN A 615 -18.52 -4.40 19.21
N LEU A 616 -19.34 -3.75 18.36
CA LEU A 616 -18.92 -3.19 17.08
C LEU A 616 -18.42 -1.73 17.19
N ARG A 617 -18.35 -1.14 18.39
CA ARG A 617 -17.72 0.18 18.60
C ARG A 617 -16.29 0.26 18.05
N SER A 618 -15.54 -0.85 18.08
CA SER A 618 -14.19 -1.01 17.50
C SER A 618 -14.11 -1.02 15.96
N LEU A 619 -15.24 -0.97 15.25
CA LEU A 619 -15.28 -1.07 13.79
C LEU A 619 -14.65 0.17 13.13
N ARG A 620 -13.69 -0.04 12.22
CA ARG A 620 -12.97 1.01 11.49
C ARG A 620 -13.28 1.04 10.00
N VAL A 621 -13.61 -0.12 9.42
CA VAL A 621 -13.98 -0.31 8.02
C VAL A 621 -15.32 -1.03 7.94
N LEU A 622 -16.29 -0.44 7.24
CA LEU A 622 -17.56 -1.06 6.89
C LEU A 622 -17.79 -0.94 5.38
N MET A 623 -18.08 -2.06 4.71
CA MET A 623 -18.54 -2.07 3.32
C MET A 623 -19.85 -2.85 3.22
N LEU A 624 -20.83 -2.25 2.54
CA LEU A 624 -22.13 -2.84 2.23
C LEU A 624 -22.32 -2.74 0.71
N HIS A 625 -22.09 -3.84 -0.01
CA HIS A 625 -22.20 -3.88 -1.46
C HIS A 625 -23.53 -4.50 -1.91
N ASP A 626 -24.19 -3.82 -2.87
CA ASP A 626 -25.42 -4.24 -3.54
C ASP A 626 -26.61 -4.56 -2.62
N GLN A 627 -26.67 -3.89 -1.46
CA GLN A 627 -27.72 -4.10 -0.47
C GLN A 627 -28.99 -3.26 -0.78
N ASP A 628 -30.17 -3.84 -0.56
CA ASP A 628 -31.45 -3.13 -0.61
C ASP A 628 -31.94 -2.89 0.84
N GLY A 629 -32.38 -1.67 1.20
CA GLY A 629 -32.90 -1.43 2.55
C GLY A 629 -32.77 0.00 3.11
N ILE A 630 -32.72 0.09 4.44
CA ILE A 630 -32.52 1.29 5.26
C ILE A 630 -31.27 1.12 6.11
N LEU A 631 -30.40 2.13 6.14
CA LEU A 631 -29.25 2.15 7.04
C LEU A 631 -29.72 2.60 8.45
N PRO A 632 -29.59 1.79 9.51
CA PRO A 632 -30.22 2.07 10.80
C PRO A 632 -29.53 3.20 11.57
N GLU A 633 -30.30 3.96 12.36
CA GLU A 633 -29.80 5.06 13.22
C GLU A 633 -28.71 4.60 14.21
N ASN A 634 -28.61 3.32 14.53
CA ASN A 634 -27.56 2.80 15.40
C ASN A 634 -26.15 2.85 14.79
N ILE A 635 -26.00 3.16 13.48
CA ILE A 635 -24.67 3.37 12.87
C ILE A 635 -23.86 4.46 13.59
N GLY A 636 -24.50 5.45 14.23
CA GLY A 636 -23.81 6.49 15.00
C GLY A 636 -23.06 6.00 16.25
N HIS A 637 -23.33 4.76 16.69
CA HIS A 637 -22.56 4.12 17.77
C HIS A 637 -21.18 3.61 17.30
N LEU A 638 -20.92 3.53 15.99
CA LEU A 638 -19.65 3.09 15.40
C LEU A 638 -18.60 4.20 15.43
N ILE A 639 -18.38 4.81 16.59
CA ILE A 639 -17.58 6.03 16.79
C ILE A 639 -16.11 5.94 16.32
N HIS A 640 -15.58 4.74 16.06
CA HIS A 640 -14.24 4.53 15.51
C HIS A 640 -14.22 4.30 13.98
N LEU A 641 -15.38 4.37 13.31
CA LEU A 641 -15.49 4.16 11.87
C LEU A 641 -14.75 5.26 11.10
N ARG A 642 -13.87 4.83 10.19
CA ARG A 642 -13.02 5.71 9.36
C ARG A 642 -13.27 5.53 7.87
N TYR A 643 -13.79 4.38 7.48
CA TYR A 643 -14.11 4.02 6.10
C TYR A 643 -15.51 3.43 6.04
N LEU A 644 -16.39 4.08 5.27
CA LEU A 644 -17.73 3.61 4.95
C LEU A 644 -17.89 3.58 3.42
N ASP A 645 -18.16 2.40 2.88
CA ASP A 645 -18.56 2.22 1.49
C ASP A 645 -19.94 1.56 1.45
N ILE A 646 -20.89 2.24 0.82
CA ILE A 646 -22.24 1.73 0.57
C ILE A 646 -22.60 1.83 -0.93
N SER A 647 -21.58 1.91 -1.80
CA SER A 647 -21.78 2.05 -3.24
C SER A 647 -22.46 0.82 -3.86
N GLY A 648 -23.24 1.06 -4.92
CA GLY A 648 -24.12 0.06 -5.54
C GLY A 648 -25.41 -0.23 -4.76
N SER A 649 -25.42 0.00 -3.44
CA SER A 649 -26.58 -0.28 -2.59
C SER A 649 -27.76 0.68 -2.84
N ARG A 650 -28.98 0.14 -2.83
CA ARG A 650 -30.26 0.85 -3.00
C ARG A 650 -30.82 1.39 -1.69
N ILE A 651 -29.96 1.94 -0.84
CA ILE A 651 -30.34 2.46 0.47
C ILE A 651 -31.28 3.67 0.29
N THR A 652 -32.46 3.62 0.92
CA THR A 652 -33.52 4.60 0.67
C THR A 652 -33.30 5.94 1.38
N ASN A 653 -32.73 5.91 2.58
CA ASN A 653 -32.42 7.08 3.42
C ASN A 653 -31.09 6.86 4.18
N LEU A 654 -30.39 7.94 4.50
CA LEU A 654 -29.25 7.92 5.42
C LEU A 654 -29.67 8.50 6.78
N PRO A 655 -29.33 7.84 7.90
CA PRO A 655 -29.72 8.26 9.24
C PRO A 655 -28.98 9.53 9.68
N GLU A 656 -29.59 10.34 10.57
CA GLU A 656 -28.94 11.56 11.07
C GLU A 656 -27.72 11.20 11.95
N SER A 657 -27.75 10.05 12.62
CA SER A 657 -26.63 9.52 13.40
C SER A 657 -25.33 9.35 12.61
N LEU A 658 -25.39 9.16 11.28
CA LEU A 658 -24.22 9.01 10.43
C LEU A 658 -23.30 10.24 10.51
N PHE A 659 -23.88 11.42 10.73
CA PHE A 659 -23.13 12.67 10.85
C PHE A 659 -22.48 12.88 12.22
N LYS A 660 -22.66 11.94 13.15
CA LYS A 660 -21.90 11.85 14.42
C LYS A 660 -20.61 11.05 14.25
N LEU A 661 -20.35 10.44 13.09
CA LEU A 661 -19.13 9.66 12.83
C LEU A 661 -17.90 10.56 12.58
N TYR A 662 -17.52 11.38 13.55
CA TYR A 662 -16.51 12.45 13.36
C TYR A 662 -15.12 11.94 12.90
N HIS A 663 -14.82 10.65 13.07
CA HIS A 663 -13.60 10.02 12.56
C HIS A 663 -13.63 9.62 11.09
N LEU A 664 -14.77 9.73 10.39
CA LEU A 664 -14.92 9.23 9.03
C LEU A 664 -13.98 9.97 8.06
N GLN A 665 -13.11 9.23 7.38
CA GLN A 665 -12.11 9.74 6.43
C GLN A 665 -12.48 9.44 4.97
N TRP A 666 -13.21 8.34 4.73
CA TRP A 666 -13.69 7.92 3.43
C TRP A 666 -15.18 7.60 3.49
N LEU A 667 -15.96 8.22 2.60
CA LEU A 667 -17.37 7.96 2.39
C LEU A 667 -17.63 7.74 0.90
N ASN A 668 -18.11 6.55 0.53
CA ASN A 668 -18.51 6.23 -0.84
C ASN A 668 -20.01 5.94 -0.93
N LEU A 669 -20.67 6.74 -1.79
CA LEU A 669 -22.10 6.80 -2.08
C LEU A 669 -22.35 6.72 -3.60
N GLN A 670 -21.37 6.26 -4.38
CA GLN A 670 -21.53 6.11 -5.83
C GLN A 670 -22.63 5.09 -6.14
N PHE A 671 -23.44 5.40 -7.16
CA PHE A 671 -24.55 4.56 -7.60
C PHE A 671 -25.68 4.34 -6.56
N CYS A 672 -25.75 5.16 -5.50
CA CYS A 672 -26.91 5.21 -4.61
C CYS A 672 -28.06 6.03 -5.27
N TYR A 673 -29.01 5.34 -5.90
CA TYR A 673 -30.08 5.96 -6.70
C TYR A 673 -31.31 6.39 -5.88
N ASN A 674 -31.21 7.39 -5.00
CA ASN A 674 -32.39 7.98 -4.35
C ASN A 674 -32.29 9.51 -4.16
N ASN A 675 -33.40 10.21 -4.41
CA ASN A 675 -33.50 11.66 -4.23
C ASN A 675 -33.69 12.08 -2.76
N ASN A 676 -34.30 11.26 -1.90
CA ASN A 676 -34.57 11.58 -0.50
C ASN A 676 -33.28 11.69 0.33
N VAL A 677 -32.26 10.89 -0.02
CA VAL A 677 -30.91 10.95 0.57
C VAL A 677 -30.28 12.34 0.48
N LYS A 678 -30.62 13.15 -0.54
CA LYS A 678 -29.94 14.41 -0.85
C LYS A 678 -30.05 15.44 0.28
N VAL A 679 -31.24 15.73 0.80
CA VAL A 679 -31.48 16.90 1.68
C VAL A 679 -30.85 16.73 3.07
N GLY A 680 -30.96 15.54 3.67
CA GLY A 680 -30.32 15.26 4.97
C GLY A 680 -28.80 15.25 4.86
N LEU A 681 -28.28 14.59 3.84
CA LEU A 681 -26.84 14.48 3.56
C LEU A 681 -26.17 15.83 3.31
N GLN A 682 -26.82 16.70 2.53
CA GLN A 682 -26.33 18.04 2.20
C GLN A 682 -26.16 18.95 3.42
N LYS A 683 -26.99 18.77 4.46
CA LYS A 683 -26.86 19.48 5.74
C LYS A 683 -25.83 18.83 6.67
N GLY A 684 -25.92 17.50 6.81
CA GLY A 684 -25.17 16.77 7.83
C GLY A 684 -23.68 16.57 7.52
N ILE A 685 -23.31 16.42 6.25
CA ILE A 685 -21.94 15.97 5.88
C ILE A 685 -20.83 16.95 6.30
N SER A 686 -21.14 18.25 6.43
CA SER A 686 -20.19 19.28 6.88
C SER A 686 -19.73 19.13 8.34
N ARG A 687 -20.39 18.27 9.11
CA ARG A 687 -20.02 17.87 10.49
C ARG A 687 -18.88 16.85 10.51
N LEU A 688 -18.66 16.12 9.42
CA LEU A 688 -17.61 15.10 9.27
C LEU A 688 -16.24 15.74 8.99
N THR A 689 -15.72 16.54 9.92
CA THR A 689 -14.54 17.40 9.69
C THR A 689 -13.27 16.64 9.30
N GLN A 690 -13.13 15.35 9.65
CA GLN A 690 -12.01 14.49 9.27
C GLN A 690 -12.11 13.89 7.86
N LEU A 691 -13.21 14.14 7.13
CA LEU A 691 -13.47 13.54 5.82
C LEU A 691 -12.44 14.00 4.78
N ARG A 692 -11.74 13.02 4.18
CA ARG A 692 -10.71 13.22 3.16
C ARG A 692 -11.23 12.93 1.76
N TYR A 693 -12.12 11.94 1.64
CA TYR A 693 -12.67 11.50 0.36
C TYR A 693 -14.17 11.34 0.47
N LEU A 694 -14.85 11.93 -0.51
CA LEU A 694 -16.28 11.82 -0.72
C LEU A 694 -16.50 11.42 -2.17
N MET A 695 -16.88 10.16 -2.38
CA MET A 695 -17.27 9.65 -3.69
C MET A 695 -18.79 9.66 -3.74
N ALA A 696 -19.38 10.67 -4.37
CA ALA A 696 -20.84 10.84 -4.44
C ALA A 696 -21.25 11.45 -5.80
N PRO A 697 -22.51 11.27 -6.23
CA PRO A 697 -23.07 11.97 -7.39
C PRO A 697 -22.87 13.50 -7.30
N PRO A 698 -22.56 14.20 -8.42
CA PRO A 698 -22.31 15.64 -8.41
C PRO A 698 -23.46 16.47 -7.82
N GLU A 699 -24.71 16.01 -7.98
CA GLU A 699 -25.93 16.66 -7.46
C GLU A 699 -25.96 16.69 -5.93
N ILE A 700 -25.30 15.73 -5.27
CA ILE A 700 -25.10 15.72 -3.82
C ILE A 700 -23.99 16.69 -3.44
N ILE A 701 -22.81 16.56 -4.05
CA ILE A 701 -21.59 17.32 -3.71
C ILE A 701 -21.81 18.83 -3.84
N THR A 702 -22.49 19.25 -4.90
CA THR A 702 -22.74 20.66 -5.25
C THR A 702 -23.73 21.36 -4.32
N GLY A 703 -24.54 20.61 -3.59
CA GLY A 703 -25.48 21.11 -2.59
C GLY A 703 -25.03 20.95 -1.14
N ILE A 704 -23.75 20.70 -0.86
CA ILE A 704 -23.25 20.59 0.53
C ILE A 704 -23.22 21.97 1.21
N GLU A 705 -24.00 22.13 2.28
CA GLU A 705 -23.99 23.32 3.13
C GLU A 705 -22.67 23.41 3.89
N HIS A 706 -22.04 24.60 3.94
CA HIS A 706 -20.82 24.83 4.73
C HIS A 706 -19.64 23.89 4.41
N ILE A 707 -19.45 23.52 3.13
CA ILE A 707 -18.37 22.61 2.69
C ILE A 707 -16.97 23.04 3.18
N GLY A 708 -16.74 24.33 3.45
CA GLY A 708 -15.49 24.85 4.00
C GLY A 708 -15.08 24.31 5.38
N ARG A 709 -15.98 23.65 6.11
CA ARG A 709 -15.67 22.91 7.34
C ARG A 709 -14.82 21.66 7.08
N LEU A 710 -14.87 21.10 5.87
CA LEU A 710 -14.18 19.86 5.47
C LEU A 710 -12.73 20.13 5.05
N THR A 711 -11.93 20.72 5.93
CA THR A 711 -10.57 21.24 5.62
C THR A 711 -9.59 20.17 5.08
N PHE A 712 -9.82 18.89 5.43
CA PHE A 712 -9.03 17.75 4.94
C PHE A 712 -9.51 17.15 3.62
N LEU A 713 -10.61 17.64 3.03
CA LEU A 713 -11.21 17.10 1.81
C LEU A 713 -10.27 17.22 0.60
N ARG A 714 -10.11 16.12 -0.13
CA ARG A 714 -9.20 15.97 -1.29
C ARG A 714 -9.95 15.89 -2.61
N THR A 715 -11.14 15.29 -2.59
CA THR A 715 -12.02 15.10 -3.75
C THR A 715 -13.09 16.19 -3.81
N LEU A 716 -12.97 17.11 -4.78
CA LEU A 716 -13.99 18.11 -5.09
C LEU A 716 -13.89 18.48 -6.57
N ASP A 717 -14.50 17.68 -7.44
CA ASP A 717 -14.40 17.86 -8.89
C ASP A 717 -15.31 18.97 -9.43
N GLU A 718 -16.41 19.27 -8.72
CA GLU A 718 -17.38 20.30 -9.08
C GLU A 718 -17.94 21.03 -7.84
N TYR A 719 -18.09 22.35 -7.95
CA TYR A 719 -18.67 23.23 -6.94
C TYR A 719 -19.57 24.29 -7.59
N HIS A 720 -20.75 24.54 -7.01
CA HIS A 720 -21.71 25.53 -7.51
C HIS A 720 -21.79 26.69 -6.52
N VAL A 721 -21.46 27.90 -6.99
CA VAL A 721 -21.65 29.10 -6.17
C VAL A 721 -23.15 29.43 -6.09
N MET A 722 -23.61 29.88 -4.92
CA MET A 722 -24.94 30.48 -4.73
C MET A 722 -24.82 31.79 -3.92
N ARG A 723 -25.87 32.62 -3.94
CA ARG A 723 -25.92 33.89 -3.18
C ARG A 723 -26.08 33.68 -1.66
N ASP A 724 -26.47 32.48 -1.23
CA ASP A 724 -26.56 32.06 0.16
C ASP A 724 -25.14 31.79 0.71
N SER A 725 -24.82 32.34 1.89
CA SER A 725 -23.50 32.26 2.52
C SER A 725 -23.03 30.83 2.82
N ARG A 726 -23.96 29.87 2.90
CA ARG A 726 -23.68 28.43 3.06
C ARG A 726 -23.00 27.82 1.83
N TYR A 727 -23.15 28.46 0.67
CA TYR A 727 -22.64 28.05 -0.64
C TYR A 727 -21.85 29.16 -1.36
N SER A 728 -21.42 30.19 -0.62
CA SER A 728 -20.62 31.27 -1.20
C SER A 728 -19.21 30.77 -1.56
N ILE A 729 -18.55 31.47 -2.48
CA ILE A 729 -17.20 31.08 -2.92
C ILE A 729 -16.16 31.12 -1.78
N CYS A 730 -16.44 31.87 -0.70
CA CYS A 730 -15.65 31.89 0.54
C CYS A 730 -15.57 30.53 1.24
N GLN A 731 -16.52 29.61 1.03
CA GLN A 731 -16.43 28.24 1.57
C GLN A 731 -15.19 27.50 1.08
N LEU A 732 -14.67 27.84 -0.11
CA LEU A 732 -13.45 27.23 -0.64
C LEU A 732 -12.17 27.68 0.09
N LYS A 733 -12.22 28.72 0.95
CA LYS A 733 -11.05 29.36 1.59
C LYS A 733 -10.09 28.39 2.26
N GLU A 734 -10.60 27.52 3.14
CA GLU A 734 -9.79 26.62 3.97
C GLU A 734 -9.61 25.21 3.38
N LEU A 735 -10.25 24.92 2.23
CA LEU A 735 -10.12 23.66 1.48
C LEU A 735 -8.78 23.57 0.75
N ASN A 736 -7.68 23.52 1.48
CA ASN A 736 -6.31 23.57 0.95
C ASN A 736 -5.80 22.21 0.48
N GLU A 737 -6.39 21.11 0.96
CA GLU A 737 -6.02 19.74 0.63
C GLU A 737 -6.60 19.21 -0.70
N VAL A 738 -7.55 19.93 -1.32
CA VAL A 738 -8.21 19.56 -2.59
C VAL A 738 -7.21 19.39 -3.74
N ARG A 739 -7.37 18.31 -4.52
CA ARG A 739 -6.40 17.85 -5.52
C ARG A 739 -7.03 17.66 -6.89
N GLY A 740 -6.20 17.50 -7.92
CA GLY A 740 -6.69 17.09 -9.24
C GLY A 740 -7.35 18.21 -10.02
N LYS A 741 -8.64 18.04 -10.37
CA LYS A 741 -9.43 18.99 -11.16
C LYS A 741 -10.51 19.62 -10.26
N LEU A 742 -10.69 20.94 -10.33
CA LEU A 742 -11.83 21.62 -9.69
C LEU A 742 -12.62 22.43 -10.73
N THR A 743 -13.92 22.19 -10.82
CA THR A 743 -14.85 22.89 -11.71
C THR A 743 -15.75 23.81 -10.88
N ILE A 744 -15.68 25.12 -11.08
CA ILE A 744 -16.53 26.08 -10.35
C ILE A 744 -17.56 26.64 -11.33
N LYS A 745 -18.85 26.43 -11.02
CA LYS A 745 -20.01 26.92 -11.78
C LYS A 745 -20.71 28.07 -11.04
N ASN A 746 -21.55 28.80 -11.77
CA ASN A 746 -22.39 29.90 -11.30
C ASN A 746 -21.62 31.15 -10.77
N LEU A 747 -20.46 31.44 -11.35
CA LEU A 747 -19.60 32.54 -10.91
C LEU A 747 -20.20 33.94 -11.09
N GLU A 748 -21.27 34.09 -11.87
CA GLU A 748 -22.07 35.32 -11.93
C GLU A 748 -22.67 35.72 -10.57
N LYS A 749 -22.85 34.76 -9.64
CA LYS A 749 -23.46 34.99 -8.33
C LYS A 749 -22.49 35.60 -7.29
N VAL A 750 -21.20 35.70 -7.59
CA VAL A 750 -20.19 36.32 -6.71
C VAL A 750 -20.34 37.84 -6.71
N THR A 751 -20.51 38.44 -5.54
CA THR A 751 -20.95 39.85 -5.41
C THR A 751 -19.82 40.86 -5.35
N SER A 752 -18.66 40.49 -4.79
CA SER A 752 -17.56 41.42 -4.52
C SER A 752 -16.16 40.85 -4.82
N ARG A 753 -15.18 41.75 -4.92
CA ARG A 753 -13.79 41.40 -5.22
C ARG A 753 -13.17 40.70 -4.02
N GLU A 754 -13.53 41.17 -2.85
CA GLU A 754 -13.15 40.71 -1.52
C GLU A 754 -13.60 39.25 -1.36
N GLU A 755 -14.88 38.96 -1.62
CA GLU A 755 -15.47 37.61 -1.62
C GLU A 755 -14.70 36.65 -2.55
N SER A 756 -14.44 37.08 -3.80
CA SER A 756 -13.70 36.26 -4.77
C SER A 756 -12.24 35.98 -4.33
N SER A 757 -11.60 36.93 -3.66
CA SER A 757 -10.23 36.80 -3.16
C SER A 757 -10.11 35.90 -1.93
N GLU A 758 -11.17 35.85 -1.11
CA GLU A 758 -11.21 35.07 0.12
C GLU A 758 -11.16 33.55 -0.13
N ALA A 759 -11.66 33.09 -1.28
CA ALA A 759 -11.57 31.69 -1.71
C ALA A 759 -10.12 31.16 -1.87
N ARG A 760 -9.12 32.06 -1.96
CA ARG A 760 -7.68 31.75 -1.93
C ARG A 760 -7.23 30.66 -2.93
N LEU A 761 -7.91 30.54 -4.09
CA LEU A 761 -7.65 29.47 -5.05
C LEU A 761 -6.17 29.37 -5.44
N SER A 762 -5.48 30.50 -5.63
CA SER A 762 -4.04 30.57 -5.93
C SER A 762 -3.13 29.91 -4.87
N LYS A 763 -3.56 29.82 -3.61
CA LYS A 763 -2.78 29.15 -2.55
C LYS A 763 -2.88 27.63 -2.58
N LYS A 764 -3.88 27.06 -3.25
CA LYS A 764 -4.08 25.61 -3.35
C LYS A 764 -2.95 25.00 -4.18
N GLN A 765 -2.18 24.10 -3.57
CA GLN A 765 -0.94 23.57 -4.18
C GLN A 765 -1.18 22.32 -5.01
N ASN A 766 -2.16 21.49 -4.63
CA ASN A 766 -2.40 20.16 -5.20
C ASN A 766 -3.37 20.15 -6.40
N LEU A 767 -3.95 21.30 -6.76
CA LEU A 767 -4.84 21.45 -7.91
C LEU A 767 -4.03 21.50 -9.23
N LYS A 768 -4.22 20.48 -10.07
CA LYS A 768 -3.61 20.33 -11.39
C LYS A 768 -4.38 21.12 -12.47
N LYS A 769 -5.70 21.18 -12.37
CA LYS A 769 -6.58 21.91 -13.30
C LYS A 769 -7.70 22.62 -12.54
N ILE A 770 -8.01 23.86 -12.93
CA ILE A 770 -9.23 24.56 -12.51
C ILE A 770 -10.01 24.91 -13.78
N SER A 771 -11.33 24.91 -13.71
CA SER A 771 -12.21 25.32 -14.80
C SER A 771 -13.37 26.15 -14.24
N PHE A 772 -13.75 27.21 -14.95
CA PHE A 772 -14.66 28.25 -14.47
C PHE A 772 -15.83 28.40 -15.46
N PHE A 773 -17.07 28.35 -14.97
CA PHE A 773 -18.29 28.42 -15.77
C PHE A 773 -19.25 29.47 -15.23
N TRP A 774 -19.91 30.17 -16.15
CA TRP A 774 -20.94 31.17 -15.90
C TRP A 774 -22.24 30.72 -16.56
N SER A 775 -23.37 30.80 -15.85
CA SER A 775 -24.65 30.29 -16.36
C SER A 775 -25.34 31.25 -17.34
N HIS A 776 -25.25 32.57 -17.08
CA HIS A 776 -25.89 33.62 -17.88
C HIS A 776 -24.99 34.85 -18.05
N LEU A 777 -25.10 35.53 -19.19
CA LEU A 777 -24.21 36.62 -19.60
C LEU A 777 -24.66 38.03 -19.18
N GLN A 778 -25.92 38.20 -18.76
CA GLN A 778 -26.56 39.52 -18.66
C GLN A 778 -26.06 40.40 -17.49
N GLU A 779 -25.44 39.83 -16.44
CA GLU A 779 -24.91 40.61 -15.31
C GLU A 779 -23.49 41.18 -15.59
N LEU A 780 -23.40 42.15 -16.51
CA LEU A 780 -22.16 42.79 -16.99
C LEU A 780 -21.25 43.36 -15.89
N ARG A 781 -21.78 43.73 -14.71
CA ARG A 781 -20.97 44.22 -13.57
C ARG A 781 -20.04 43.14 -12.99
N CYS A 782 -20.43 41.87 -13.02
CA CYS A 782 -19.73 40.79 -12.32
C CYS A 782 -18.37 40.39 -12.99
N ARG A 783 -18.23 40.67 -14.30
CA ARG A 783 -17.04 40.32 -15.09
C ARG A 783 -15.76 41.08 -14.70
N ARG A 784 -15.85 42.33 -14.19
CA ARG A 784 -14.66 43.08 -13.71
C ARG A 784 -14.18 42.57 -12.35
N VAL A 785 -15.14 42.18 -11.50
CA VAL A 785 -14.90 41.74 -10.11
C VAL A 785 -14.14 40.41 -10.06
N THR A 786 -14.52 39.47 -10.91
CA THR A 786 -13.91 38.12 -10.95
C THR A 786 -12.61 38.05 -11.77
N ARG A 787 -12.50 38.80 -12.88
CA ARG A 787 -11.29 38.83 -13.75
C ARG A 787 -10.01 39.28 -13.03
N CYS A 788 -10.10 40.21 -12.08
CA CYS A 788 -8.92 40.83 -11.43
C CYS A 788 -8.45 40.13 -10.14
N CYS A 789 -9.00 38.95 -9.83
CA CYS A 789 -8.84 38.29 -8.52
C CYS A 789 -8.38 36.85 -8.64
N PHE A 790 -8.90 36.11 -9.61
CA PHE A 790 -8.47 34.74 -9.92
C PHE A 790 -7.23 34.74 -10.83
N PHE A 791 -6.10 35.23 -10.32
CA PHE A 791 -4.82 35.09 -10.99
C PHE A 791 -4.43 33.59 -11.08
N PRO A 792 -4.35 33.00 -12.28
CA PRO A 792 -4.05 31.58 -12.41
C PRO A 792 -2.57 31.30 -12.17
N LYS A 793 -2.23 30.15 -11.57
CA LYS A 793 -0.86 29.63 -11.68
C LYS A 793 -0.57 29.26 -13.14
N ARG A 794 0.71 29.34 -13.55
CA ARG A 794 1.17 28.84 -14.86
C ARG A 794 0.66 27.40 -15.05
N GLY A 795 -0.06 27.15 -16.14
CA GLY A 795 -0.64 25.83 -16.48
C GLY A 795 -2.15 25.67 -16.23
N TRP A 796 -2.82 26.62 -15.59
CA TRP A 796 -4.29 26.58 -15.45
C TRP A 796 -5.01 27.04 -16.72
N VAL A 797 -6.02 26.27 -17.15
CA VAL A 797 -6.81 26.55 -18.36
C VAL A 797 -8.13 27.24 -18.01
N ALA A 798 -8.19 28.56 -18.20
CA ALA A 798 -9.43 29.32 -18.11
C ALA A 798 -10.26 29.17 -19.40
N ALA A 799 -11.05 28.10 -19.51
CA ALA A 799 -11.98 27.89 -20.62
C ALA A 799 -13.36 28.47 -20.29
N ALA A 800 -13.65 29.69 -20.75
CA ALA A 800 -15.00 30.25 -20.71
C ALA A 800 -15.83 29.66 -21.86
N THR A 801 -16.51 28.54 -21.62
CA THR A 801 -17.38 27.90 -22.62
C THR A 801 -18.74 28.59 -22.62
N LEU A 802 -19.10 29.19 -23.77
CA LEU A 802 -20.41 29.76 -24.02
C LEU A 802 -21.42 28.64 -24.28
N ASN A 803 -22.61 28.72 -23.70
CA ASN A 803 -23.71 27.81 -24.05
C ASN A 803 -24.25 28.22 -25.44
N PRO A 804 -24.23 27.36 -26.48
CA PRO A 804 -24.36 27.82 -27.87
C PRO A 804 -25.70 28.47 -28.27
N GLY A 805 -26.75 28.36 -27.45
CA GLY A 805 -28.11 28.74 -27.84
C GLY A 805 -28.50 30.22 -27.67
N VAL A 806 -27.67 31.10 -27.08
CA VAL A 806 -28.13 32.44 -26.63
C VAL A 806 -27.07 33.57 -26.73
N ALA A 807 -26.21 33.59 -27.76
CA ALA A 807 -25.20 34.65 -27.94
C ALA A 807 -25.38 35.41 -29.25
N GLY A 808 -25.52 36.74 -29.19
CA GLY A 808 -25.50 37.63 -30.35
C GLY A 808 -24.08 38.02 -30.75
N LEU A 809 -23.87 38.48 -31.99
CA LEU A 809 -22.53 38.77 -32.54
C LEU A 809 -21.68 39.74 -31.69
N ASN A 810 -22.29 40.65 -30.95
CA ASN A 810 -21.57 41.59 -30.09
C ASN A 810 -20.92 40.94 -28.84
N ASP A 811 -21.34 39.74 -28.43
CA ASP A 811 -20.75 39.03 -27.28
C ASP A 811 -19.42 38.32 -27.62
N LEU A 812 -19.19 37.99 -28.90
CA LEU A 812 -18.00 37.28 -29.38
C LEU A 812 -16.72 38.12 -29.30
N THR A 813 -16.82 39.43 -29.56
CA THR A 813 -15.68 40.38 -29.53
C THR A 813 -15.03 40.47 -28.14
N CYS A 814 -15.83 40.36 -27.07
CA CYS A 814 -15.36 40.35 -25.68
C CYS A 814 -14.67 39.04 -25.25
N GLY A 815 -14.88 37.95 -26.01
CA GLY A 815 -14.22 36.66 -25.77
C GLY A 815 -12.77 36.63 -26.23
N LEU A 816 -12.47 37.21 -27.39
CA LEU A 816 -11.13 37.20 -28.01
C LEU A 816 -10.06 37.91 -27.15
N TRP A 817 -10.43 38.96 -26.43
CA TRP A 817 -9.53 39.66 -25.50
C TRP A 817 -9.08 38.81 -24.29
N VAL A 818 -9.77 37.70 -23.98
CA VAL A 818 -9.42 36.81 -22.85
C VAL A 818 -8.12 36.04 -23.12
N VAL A 819 -7.83 35.73 -24.38
CA VAL A 819 -6.61 34.99 -24.78
C VAL A 819 -5.44 35.94 -25.05
N ALA A 820 -5.70 37.13 -25.60
CA ALA A 820 -4.66 38.06 -26.05
C ALA A 820 -3.88 38.74 -24.90
N LEU A 821 -4.54 39.14 -23.80
CA LEU A 821 -3.91 40.01 -22.79
C LEU A 821 -2.71 39.36 -22.05
N PRO A 822 -2.75 38.08 -21.64
CA PRO A 822 -1.59 37.41 -21.03
C PRO A 822 -0.43 37.21 -22.02
N LEU A 823 -0.74 36.96 -23.30
CA LEU A 823 0.26 36.85 -24.36
C LEU A 823 0.94 38.20 -24.64
N LEU A 824 0.16 39.30 -24.68
CA LEU A 824 0.69 40.66 -24.81
C LEU A 824 1.57 41.07 -23.63
N GLN A 825 1.20 40.73 -22.39
CA GLN A 825 2.04 40.99 -21.21
C GLN A 825 3.32 40.14 -21.19
N ALA A 826 3.26 38.88 -21.64
CA ALA A 826 4.44 38.04 -21.80
C ALA A 826 5.38 38.59 -22.90
N ALA A 827 4.83 39.00 -24.05
CA ALA A 827 5.57 39.62 -25.14
C ALA A 827 6.23 40.94 -24.72
N ALA A 828 5.49 41.82 -24.02
CA ALA A 828 6.05 43.08 -23.49
C ALA A 828 7.21 42.83 -22.51
N HIS A 829 7.11 41.81 -21.65
CA HIS A 829 8.17 41.48 -20.69
C HIS A 829 9.39 40.79 -21.34
N LEU A 830 9.21 40.13 -22.48
CA LEU A 830 10.30 39.63 -23.33
C LEU A 830 10.99 40.79 -24.08
N CYS A 831 10.22 41.68 -24.72
CA CYS A 831 10.75 42.88 -25.37
C CYS A 831 11.56 43.78 -24.40
N SER A 832 11.13 43.88 -23.13
CA SER A 832 11.86 44.66 -22.12
C SER A 832 13.20 44.05 -21.68
N LYS A 833 13.52 42.82 -22.09
CA LYS A 833 14.76 42.12 -21.70
C LYS A 833 15.78 41.96 -22.83
N SER A 834 15.40 42.20 -24.08
CA SER A 834 16.32 42.10 -25.23
C SER A 834 15.91 43.05 -26.38
N PRO A 835 16.29 44.34 -26.33
CA PRO A 835 15.93 45.32 -27.36
C PRO A 835 16.42 44.94 -28.77
N CYS A 836 17.54 44.22 -28.85
CA CYS A 836 18.24 43.91 -30.10
C CYS A 836 17.59 42.81 -30.97
N MET A 837 16.52 42.15 -30.50
CA MET A 837 15.81 41.15 -31.33
C MET A 837 14.73 41.77 -32.22
N CYS A 838 14.15 42.92 -31.85
CA CYS A 838 13.07 43.55 -32.62
C CYS A 838 13.52 44.08 -33.99
N SER A 839 14.78 44.48 -34.14
CA SER A 839 15.29 45.03 -35.41
C SER A 839 15.61 43.97 -36.47
N ARG A 840 15.83 42.69 -36.08
CA ARG A 840 16.13 41.60 -37.03
C ARG A 840 14.90 40.87 -37.57
N ILE A 841 13.73 41.04 -36.95
CA ILE A 841 12.47 40.42 -37.40
C ILE A 841 11.75 41.29 -38.45
N MET A 842 12.10 42.59 -38.56
CA MET A 842 11.40 43.54 -39.45
C MET A 842 12.02 43.71 -40.85
N SER A 843 13.02 42.91 -41.25
CA SER A 843 13.77 43.19 -42.50
C SER A 843 14.31 41.95 -43.24
N VAL A 844 13.63 40.81 -43.18
CA VAL A 844 14.01 39.60 -43.95
C VAL A 844 12.77 38.98 -44.56
N ASP A 845 12.73 38.86 -45.89
CA ASP A 845 11.84 37.94 -46.59
C ASP A 845 12.30 36.52 -46.28
N VAL A 846 11.52 35.79 -45.49
CA VAL A 846 11.84 34.42 -45.05
C VAL A 846 11.20 33.43 -46.02
N GLU A 847 12.01 32.72 -46.79
CA GLU A 847 11.55 31.58 -47.58
C GLU A 847 10.97 30.48 -46.67
N ALA A 848 9.99 29.73 -47.20
CA ALA A 848 9.13 28.85 -46.41
C ALA A 848 9.82 27.65 -45.71
N SER A 849 11.14 27.46 -45.89
CA SER A 849 11.93 26.39 -45.27
C SER A 849 12.24 26.63 -43.78
N ASP A 850 12.31 27.88 -43.31
CA ASP A 850 12.83 28.20 -41.97
C ASP A 850 11.75 28.20 -40.86
N LEU A 851 10.48 28.00 -41.21
CA LEU A 851 9.35 28.04 -40.26
C LEU A 851 9.21 26.81 -39.33
N VAL A 852 10.08 25.80 -39.47
CA VAL A 852 9.90 24.46 -38.86
C VAL A 852 10.19 24.39 -37.36
N GLN A 853 10.73 25.44 -36.72
CA GLN A 853 11.02 25.46 -35.26
C GLN A 853 10.11 26.35 -34.39
N ILE A 854 9.06 26.95 -34.94
CA ILE A 854 8.09 27.75 -34.16
C ILE A 854 6.79 26.96 -33.99
N ALA A 855 6.28 26.87 -32.75
CA ALA A 855 5.08 26.09 -32.45
C ALA A 855 3.85 26.58 -33.25
N PRO A 856 2.94 25.69 -33.69
CA PRO A 856 1.86 26.05 -34.64
C PRO A 856 0.99 27.23 -34.20
N THR A 857 0.77 27.38 -32.88
CA THR A 857 -0.01 28.46 -32.28
C THR A 857 0.56 29.87 -32.45
N TYR A 858 1.84 30.03 -32.80
CA TYR A 858 2.43 31.33 -33.10
C TYR A 858 2.25 31.74 -34.57
N VAL A 859 2.20 30.78 -35.50
CA VAL A 859 2.05 31.06 -36.94
C VAL A 859 0.62 31.54 -37.23
N GLU A 860 -0.39 30.92 -36.63
CA GLU A 860 -1.79 31.39 -36.73
C GLU A 860 -1.98 32.81 -36.18
N ALA A 861 -1.33 33.14 -35.06
CA ALA A 861 -1.43 34.48 -34.45
C ALA A 861 -0.81 35.58 -35.34
N ILE A 862 0.30 35.29 -36.03
CA ILE A 862 0.97 36.25 -36.92
C ILE A 862 0.15 36.42 -38.22
N LEU A 863 -0.38 35.34 -38.79
CA LEU A 863 -1.26 35.41 -39.97
C LEU A 863 -2.53 36.22 -39.71
N TRP A 864 -3.14 36.09 -38.53
CA TRP A 864 -4.32 36.88 -38.17
C TRP A 864 -4.04 38.37 -37.95
N ILE A 865 -2.87 38.73 -37.40
CA ILE A 865 -2.45 40.12 -37.25
C ILE A 865 -2.22 40.79 -38.62
N SER A 866 -1.76 40.04 -39.63
CA SER A 866 -1.65 40.53 -41.00
C SER A 866 -3.02 40.81 -41.63
N LEU A 867 -3.97 39.87 -41.51
CA LEU A 867 -5.33 39.99 -42.03
C LEU A 867 -6.11 41.16 -41.41
N VAL A 868 -6.00 41.37 -40.09
CA VAL A 868 -6.67 42.50 -39.40
C VAL A 868 -6.09 43.85 -39.83
N ARG A 869 -4.84 43.90 -40.31
CA ARG A 869 -4.17 45.14 -40.75
C ARG A 869 -4.46 45.54 -42.20
N GLN A 870 -5.03 44.63 -43.00
CA GLN A 870 -5.53 44.93 -44.35
C GLN A 870 -7.03 45.32 -44.37
N GLY A 871 -7.69 45.33 -43.20
CA GLY A 871 -9.12 45.65 -43.04
C GLY A 871 -9.42 46.85 -42.14
N CYS A 872 -8.45 47.75 -41.92
CA CYS A 872 -8.57 48.99 -41.14
C CYS A 872 -8.00 50.18 -41.94
#